data_AF-A0AAD7NML7-F1
#
_entry.id   AF-A0AAD7NML7-F1
#
_cell.length_a   1.000
_cell.length_b   1.000
_cell.length_c   1.000
_cell.angle_alpha   90.00
_cell.angle_beta   90.00
_cell.angle_gamma   90.00
#
_symmetry.space_group_name_H-M   'P 1'
#
loop_
_entity.id
_entity.type
_entity.pdbx_description
1 polymer ?
#
loop_
_entity_poly.entity_id
_entity_poly.type
_entity_poly.pdbx_seq_one_letter_code
_entity_poly.pdbx_strand_id
1 'polypeptide(L)'
;MPPPNKRRIKALRVNRARNKNDDSDSADDEATPSALPAPLPAAKPASLRSEVAEKDARITELEAVIIDLRCDLLALQTAHEHLWLDTVSLLHSTRTVLLAHNALKTLKRKADIAHFDELGRRQKHIHRLEVDHTRKEERTNFSILALESSLYDNSACNTQLRLDLDTTSQLNSRDATINNLKASLLTKQTTLTETRNRLYAVLKQANRAKLSLKEIKMAYNVLRIWNPTEGGEYTEAACELARLLTRAGCAASKIEFAVKACAQAFGIQIRRCFMSARTVGRALEEGGKYAEMQVAREIMEAPGFVESSDGTSHHGLTYESCHVTLLAPSYTPNTDDSDQSTWTYKTRFMEVTAALDHTAQRQFDGTVEIATRMASTYSRSPLAARERRVMDKNEYWQKKLEEMKDHAADGKKAFRLSTAHKTDIVTRYLGRLAMDEADVATSHILLTMLSITNEDLADAGKLSDSELQALVTKQLIASVAVAAIKISTSLNTATKLFNAPIPPFDNVHVPPPVLLANKANTAAINNSGNDILKLSLRNAEKAEKVLKRREAAASKKKTKAAQLAATQLELDTNKINLMILALLKNQLAVYRNVLKNPILTKKPWKDMSTVAIRRTFVLEARDRELARKNAGGSEEPSEAGVEFASTVIIEFGFSEADDGEWVEEEI
;
A
#
# COMPACT_ATOMS: atom_id res chain seq x y z
N MET A 1 64.80 -41.90 26.74
CA MET A 1 64.34 -40.72 27.50
C MET A 1 62.86 -40.88 27.80
N PRO A 2 62.42 -40.62 29.04
CA PRO A 2 61.04 -40.81 29.48
C PRO A 2 60.12 -39.66 29.01
N PRO A 3 58.79 -39.85 28.96
CA PRO A 3 57.86 -38.83 28.49
C PRO A 3 57.54 -37.78 29.57
N PRO A 4 57.32 -36.49 29.22
CA PRO A 4 56.89 -35.49 30.19
C PRO A 4 55.37 -35.49 30.37
N ASN A 5 54.99 -35.89 31.58
CA ASN A 5 54.02 -35.27 32.50
C ASN A 5 52.71 -34.65 31.98
N LYS A 6 51.62 -35.34 32.35
CA LYS A 6 50.24 -34.86 32.41
C LYS A 6 50.08 -33.81 33.52
N ARG A 7 49.90 -32.53 33.19
CA ARG A 7 49.26 -31.52 34.08
C ARG A 7 48.96 -30.22 33.32
N ARG A 8 47.74 -30.09 32.78
CA ARG A 8 46.92 -28.86 32.62
C ARG A 8 45.96 -28.99 31.43
N ILE A 9 44.86 -29.72 31.60
CA ILE A 9 43.60 -29.41 30.92
C ILE A 9 42.49 -29.58 31.96
N LYS A 10 42.17 -28.49 32.65
CA LYS A 10 41.00 -28.37 33.52
C LYS A 10 40.53 -26.91 33.47
N ALA A 11 39.75 -26.57 32.45
CA ALA A 11 38.76 -25.50 32.45
C ALA A 11 37.99 -25.53 31.12
N LEU A 12 36.67 -25.35 31.19
CA LEU A 12 35.70 -25.20 30.09
C LEU A 12 35.17 -26.51 29.46
N ARG A 13 34.49 -27.29 30.30
CA ARG A 13 33.41 -28.19 29.87
C ARG A 13 32.21 -28.03 30.82
N VAL A 14 31.55 -26.88 30.75
CA VAL A 14 30.23 -26.63 31.34
C VAL A 14 29.45 -25.76 30.36
N ASN A 15 28.45 -26.37 29.71
CA ASN A 15 27.24 -25.77 29.09
C ASN A 15 26.72 -26.66 27.96
N ARG A 16 26.37 -27.90 28.29
CA ARG A 16 25.55 -28.74 27.41
C ARG A 16 24.77 -29.77 28.23
N ALA A 17 23.74 -29.31 28.93
CA ALA A 17 22.62 -30.14 29.38
C ALA A 17 21.58 -29.26 30.11
N ARG A 18 20.50 -28.88 29.42
CA ARG A 18 19.12 -28.75 29.95
C ARG A 18 18.20 -28.21 28.86
N ASN A 19 17.48 -29.11 28.21
CA ASN A 19 16.02 -29.08 28.16
C ASN A 19 15.54 -30.16 27.19
N LYS A 20 15.05 -31.24 27.79
CA LYS A 20 14.11 -32.18 27.19
C LYS A 20 13.04 -32.42 28.25
N ASN A 21 11.80 -32.39 27.76
CA ASN A 21 10.53 -32.71 28.39
C ASN A 21 9.90 -31.55 29.17
N ASP A 22 8.78 -31.04 28.66
CA ASP A 22 7.47 -31.39 29.22
C ASP A 22 6.38 -31.28 28.15
N ASP A 23 5.62 -32.36 28.01
CA ASP A 23 4.28 -32.42 27.44
C ASP A 23 3.29 -31.96 28.51
N SER A 24 2.42 -31.00 28.20
CA SER A 24 1.01 -31.00 28.64
C SER A 24 0.22 -29.81 28.08
N ASP A 25 -0.93 -30.17 27.50
CA ASP A 25 -2.26 -29.59 27.70
C ASP A 25 -2.59 -28.12 27.39
N SER A 26 -3.46 -28.00 26.38
CA SER A 26 -4.69 -27.20 26.34
C SER A 26 -4.61 -25.73 26.76
N ALA A 27 -4.60 -24.86 25.75
CA ALA A 27 -5.32 -23.60 25.79
C ALA A 27 -5.82 -23.25 24.38
N ASP A 28 -7.13 -23.29 24.22
CA ASP A 28 -7.86 -22.65 23.13
C ASP A 28 -7.63 -21.14 23.23
N ASP A 29 -6.64 -20.62 22.51
CA ASP A 29 -6.50 -19.19 22.27
C ASP A 29 -7.11 -18.86 20.90
N GLU A 30 -8.26 -18.18 20.97
CA GLU A 30 -8.91 -17.51 19.85
C GLU A 30 -7.90 -16.69 19.06
N ALA A 31 -7.54 -17.21 17.87
CA ALA A 31 -6.80 -16.47 16.88
C ALA A 31 -7.64 -15.28 16.42
N THR A 32 -7.38 -14.12 17.02
CA THR A 32 -7.82 -12.83 16.51
C THR A 32 -7.32 -12.70 15.07
N PRO A 33 -8.19 -12.47 14.06
CA PRO A 33 -7.77 -12.36 12.68
C PRO A 33 -6.86 -11.14 12.55
N SER A 34 -5.57 -11.41 12.37
CA SER A 34 -4.54 -10.42 12.07
C SER A 34 -5.01 -9.58 10.89
N ALA A 35 -5.24 -8.29 11.15
CA ALA A 35 -5.64 -7.33 10.14
C ALA A 35 -4.73 -7.45 8.92
N LEU A 36 -5.35 -7.65 7.75
CA LEU A 36 -4.67 -7.69 6.46
C LEU A 36 -3.72 -6.48 6.36
N PRO A 37 -2.42 -6.69 6.09
CA PRO A 37 -1.48 -5.59 5.96
C PRO A 37 -1.94 -4.67 4.83
N ALA A 38 -1.99 -3.37 5.12
CA ALA A 38 -2.35 -2.33 4.16
C ALA A 38 -1.57 -2.52 2.84
N PRO A 39 -2.22 -2.34 1.67
CA PRO A 39 -1.56 -2.53 0.38
C PRO A 39 -0.35 -1.62 0.29
N LEU A 40 0.84 -2.24 0.19
CA LEU A 40 2.10 -1.54 -0.02
C LEU A 40 1.97 -0.65 -1.27
N PRO A 41 2.47 0.60 -1.22
CA PRO A 41 2.40 1.50 -2.36
C PRO A 41 3.06 0.83 -3.56
N ALA A 42 2.29 0.62 -4.63
CA ALA A 42 2.72 -0.09 -5.82
C ALA A 42 3.94 0.60 -6.45
N ALA A 43 5.14 0.12 -6.12
CA ALA A 43 6.37 0.55 -6.76
C ALA A 43 6.28 0.22 -8.25
N LYS A 44 6.47 1.24 -9.11
CA LYS A 44 6.34 1.06 -10.56
C LYS A 44 7.35 0.00 -11.03
N PRO A 45 6.94 -0.97 -11.88
CA PRO A 45 7.82 -2.05 -12.34
C PRO A 45 9.08 -1.55 -13.08
N ALA A 46 9.03 -0.37 -13.68
CA ALA A 46 10.21 0.29 -14.26
C ALA A 46 11.28 0.65 -13.22
N SER A 47 10.86 1.06 -12.01
CA SER A 47 11.76 1.38 -10.90
C SER A 47 12.48 0.14 -10.37
N LEU A 48 11.76 -1.00 -10.30
CA LEU A 48 12.36 -2.26 -9.87
C LEU A 48 13.38 -2.78 -10.89
N ARG A 49 13.15 -2.59 -12.19
CA ARG A 49 14.13 -2.96 -13.22
C ARG A 49 15.43 -2.15 -13.12
N SER A 50 15.33 -0.83 -12.92
CA SER A 50 16.52 0.00 -12.74
C SER A 50 17.24 -0.34 -11.44
N GLU A 51 16.51 -0.62 -10.37
CA GLU A 51 17.10 -1.01 -9.08
C GLU A 51 17.82 -2.37 -9.17
N VAL A 52 17.25 -3.36 -9.86
CA VAL A 52 17.93 -4.64 -10.13
C VAL A 52 19.24 -4.40 -10.89
N ALA A 53 19.22 -3.59 -11.95
CA ALA A 53 20.41 -3.28 -12.73
C ALA A 53 21.49 -2.55 -11.91
N GLU A 54 21.09 -1.60 -11.06
CA GLU A 54 21.99 -0.88 -10.16
C GLU A 54 22.63 -1.82 -9.12
N LYS A 55 21.83 -2.70 -8.50
CA LYS A 55 22.34 -3.68 -7.53
C LYS A 55 23.26 -4.70 -8.19
N ASP A 56 22.94 -5.18 -9.39
CA ASP A 56 23.80 -6.09 -10.15
C ASP A 56 25.14 -5.41 -10.49
N ALA A 57 25.13 -4.16 -10.96
CA ALA A 57 26.35 -3.38 -11.21
C ALA A 57 27.19 -3.20 -9.92
N ARG A 58 26.53 -2.91 -8.79
CA ARG A 58 27.20 -2.77 -7.50
C ARG A 58 27.80 -4.09 -7.01
N ILE A 59 27.15 -5.22 -7.27
CA ILE A 59 27.71 -6.54 -6.97
C ILE A 59 28.98 -6.78 -7.80
N THR A 60 28.96 -6.46 -9.10
CA THR A 60 30.14 -6.60 -9.96
C THR A 60 31.30 -5.72 -9.49
N GLU A 61 31.03 -4.48 -9.09
CA GLU A 61 32.05 -3.58 -8.52
C GLU A 61 32.64 -4.14 -7.21
N LEU A 62 31.80 -4.63 -6.30
CA LEU A 62 32.26 -5.24 -5.04
C LEU A 62 33.06 -6.52 -5.29
N GLU A 63 32.69 -7.31 -6.31
CA GLU A 63 33.43 -8.52 -6.70
C GLU A 63 34.83 -8.18 -7.25
N ALA A 64 34.96 -7.10 -8.04
CA ALA A 64 36.26 -6.59 -8.47
C ALA A 64 37.12 -6.15 -7.27
N VAL A 65 36.57 -5.37 -6.34
CA VAL A 65 37.29 -4.95 -5.12
C VAL A 65 37.72 -6.16 -4.27
N ILE A 66 36.91 -7.22 -4.20
CA ILE A 66 37.26 -8.47 -3.50
C ILE A 66 38.47 -9.13 -4.16
N ILE A 67 38.54 -9.14 -5.49
CA ILE A 67 39.66 -9.71 -6.25
C ILE A 67 40.94 -8.92 -5.95
N ASP A 68 40.89 -7.60 -6.00
CA ASP A 68 42.05 -6.74 -5.72
C ASP A 68 42.56 -6.93 -4.28
N LEU A 69 41.66 -6.89 -3.28
CA LEU A 69 42.03 -7.11 -1.88
C LEU A 69 42.61 -8.51 -1.62
N ARG A 70 42.18 -9.53 -2.38
CA ARG A 70 42.78 -10.87 -2.31
C ARG A 70 44.20 -10.89 -2.88
N CYS A 71 44.45 -10.16 -3.96
CA CYS A 71 45.78 -10.01 -4.54
C CYS A 71 46.72 -9.27 -3.58
N ASP A 72 46.26 -8.17 -2.98
CA ASP A 72 47.02 -7.42 -1.98
C ASP A 72 47.34 -8.27 -0.74
N LEU A 73 46.37 -9.05 -0.26
CA LEU A 73 46.55 -9.93 0.88
C LEU A 73 47.57 -11.03 0.57
N LEU A 74 47.53 -11.60 -0.63
CA LEU A 74 48.52 -12.58 -1.09
C LEU A 74 49.92 -11.96 -1.13
N ALA A 75 50.06 -10.77 -1.73
CA ALA A 75 51.33 -10.05 -1.81
C ALA A 75 51.91 -9.70 -0.43
N LEU A 76 51.05 -9.27 0.51
CA LEU A 76 51.44 -8.99 1.89
C LEU A 76 51.83 -10.26 2.65
N GLN A 77 51.15 -11.38 2.43
CA GLN A 77 51.51 -12.67 3.01
C GLN A 77 52.90 -13.11 2.52
N THR A 78 53.16 -13.05 1.22
CA THR A 78 54.47 -13.39 0.65
C THR A 78 55.56 -12.47 1.19
N ALA A 79 55.32 -11.16 1.28
CA ALA A 79 56.28 -10.21 1.85
C ALA A 79 56.57 -10.48 3.35
N HIS A 80 55.53 -10.83 4.12
CA HIS A 80 55.69 -11.20 5.53
C HIS A 80 56.50 -12.49 5.68
N GLU A 81 56.28 -13.49 4.84
CA GLU A 81 57.04 -14.75 4.84
C GLU A 81 58.52 -14.52 4.52
N HIS A 82 58.84 -13.70 3.50
CA HIS A 82 60.23 -13.32 3.20
C HIS A 82 60.90 -12.60 4.37
N LEU A 83 60.24 -11.59 4.95
CA LEU A 83 60.80 -10.85 6.09
C LEU A 83 61.01 -11.74 7.32
N TRP A 84 60.11 -12.70 7.55
CA TRP A 84 60.25 -13.67 8.63
C TRP A 84 61.44 -14.59 8.40
N LEU A 85 61.64 -15.10 7.17
CA LEU A 85 62.81 -15.90 6.80
C LEU A 85 64.12 -15.12 6.97
N ASP A 86 64.17 -13.86 6.55
CA ASP A 86 65.34 -12.99 6.74
C ASP A 86 65.64 -12.78 8.22
N THR A 87 64.60 -12.55 9.03
CA THR A 87 64.75 -12.38 10.48
C THR A 87 65.28 -13.66 11.14
N VAL A 88 64.78 -14.83 10.74
CA VAL A 88 65.25 -16.13 11.25
C VAL A 88 66.70 -16.39 10.83
N SER A 89 67.07 -16.11 9.58
CA SER A 89 68.44 -16.21 9.08
C SER A 89 69.41 -15.30 9.83
N LEU A 90 69.00 -14.05 10.09
CA LEU A 90 69.80 -13.08 10.84
C LEU A 90 69.97 -13.50 12.31
N LEU A 91 68.91 -14.00 12.95
CA LEU A 91 68.99 -14.55 14.32
C LEU A 91 69.92 -15.77 14.38
N HIS A 92 69.86 -16.65 13.39
CA HIS A 92 70.74 -17.82 13.33
C HIS A 92 72.21 -17.41 13.20
N SER A 93 72.52 -16.47 12.31
CA SER A 93 73.89 -15.96 12.13
C SER A 93 74.40 -15.18 13.35
N THR A 94 73.54 -14.41 14.04
CA THR A 94 73.92 -13.75 15.29
C THR A 94 74.19 -14.76 16.41
N ARG A 95 73.40 -15.85 16.48
CA ARG A 95 73.64 -16.95 17.42
C ARG A 95 74.99 -17.64 17.16
N THR A 96 75.36 -17.88 15.91
CA THR A 96 76.68 -18.47 15.58
C THR A 96 77.84 -17.57 16.00
N VAL A 97 77.72 -16.25 15.81
CA VAL A 97 78.74 -15.29 16.26
C VAL A 97 78.82 -15.26 17.79
N LEU A 98 77.68 -15.28 18.49
CA LEU A 98 77.64 -15.34 19.96
C LEU A 98 78.30 -16.61 20.51
N LEU A 99 78.06 -17.76 19.88
CA LEU A 99 78.71 -19.02 20.25
C LEU A 99 80.23 -18.96 20.02
N ALA A 100 80.68 -18.39 18.90
CA ALA A 100 82.10 -18.18 18.62
C ALA A 100 82.76 -17.22 19.62
N HIS A 101 82.10 -16.10 19.94
CA HIS A 101 82.56 -15.15 20.95
C HIS A 101 82.67 -15.79 22.34
N ASN A 102 81.69 -16.62 22.73
CA ASN A 102 81.73 -17.34 24.01
C ASN A 102 82.85 -18.40 24.04
N ALA A 103 83.15 -19.05 22.92
CA ALA A 103 84.29 -19.96 22.77
C ALA A 103 85.63 -19.22 22.91
N LEU A 104 85.77 -18.05 22.28
CA LEU A 104 86.94 -17.16 22.44
C LEU A 104 87.10 -16.71 23.89
N LYS A 105 86.01 -16.31 24.56
CA LYS A 105 86.05 -15.90 25.98
C LYS A 105 86.49 -17.03 26.90
N THR A 106 86.11 -18.28 26.60
CA THR A 106 86.57 -19.45 27.36
C THR A 106 88.03 -19.79 27.08
N LEU A 107 88.51 -19.63 25.85
CA LEU A 107 89.93 -19.75 25.51
C LEU A 107 90.78 -18.67 26.20
N LYS A 108 90.31 -17.42 26.21
CA LYS A 108 90.96 -16.30 26.93
C LYS A 108 91.09 -16.59 28.42
N ARG A 109 90.01 -17.04 29.07
CA ARG A 109 90.05 -17.47 30.49
C ARG A 109 91.04 -18.60 30.74
N LYS A 110 91.17 -19.57 29.81
CA LYS A 110 92.17 -20.65 29.91
C LYS A 110 93.60 -20.13 29.78
N ALA A 111 93.85 -19.17 28.88
CA ALA A 111 95.15 -18.51 28.73
C ALA A 111 95.52 -17.69 29.98
N ASP A 112 94.56 -16.93 30.53
CA ASP A 112 94.76 -16.14 31.75
C ASP A 112 95.09 -17.03 32.96
N ILE A 113 94.44 -18.20 33.09
CA ILE A 113 94.74 -19.19 34.14
C ILE A 113 96.14 -19.79 33.95
N ALA A 114 96.53 -20.12 32.70
CA ALA A 114 97.87 -20.64 32.40
C ALA A 114 98.97 -19.59 32.70
N HIS A 115 98.71 -18.31 32.41
CA HIS A 115 99.60 -17.20 32.73
C HIS A 115 99.74 -17.00 34.25
N PHE A 116 98.66 -17.18 35.01
CA PHE A 116 98.67 -17.10 36.48
C PHE A 116 99.50 -18.25 37.11
N ASP A 117 99.39 -19.46 36.55
CA ASP A 117 100.21 -20.62 36.96
C ASP A 117 101.71 -20.41 36.65
N GLU A 118 102.03 -19.69 35.57
CA GLU A 118 103.41 -19.36 35.21
C GLU A 118 104.01 -18.28 36.14
N LEU A 119 103.22 -17.27 36.52
CA LEU A 119 103.60 -16.28 37.54
C LEU A 119 103.89 -16.93 38.90
N GLY A 120 103.11 -17.94 39.30
CA GLY A 120 103.35 -18.73 40.51
C GLY A 120 104.66 -19.53 40.49
N ARG A 121 105.13 -19.97 39.30
CA ARG A 121 106.45 -20.60 39.14
C ARG A 121 107.59 -19.57 39.22
N ARG A 122 107.38 -18.37 38.69
CA ARG A 122 108.36 -17.27 38.73
C ARG A 122 108.53 -16.68 40.14
N GLN A 123 107.47 -16.56 40.93
CA GLN A 123 107.57 -16.14 42.34
C GLN A 123 108.37 -17.10 43.22
N LYS A 124 108.30 -18.41 42.97
CA LYS A 124 109.12 -19.42 43.66
C LYS A 124 110.61 -19.37 43.25
N HIS A 125 110.91 -18.80 42.07
CA HIS A 125 112.27 -18.57 41.61
C HIS A 125 112.85 -17.27 42.20
N ILE A 126 112.03 -16.22 42.33
CA ILE A 126 112.41 -14.93 42.95
C ILE A 126 112.81 -15.12 44.42
N HIS A 127 112.06 -15.93 45.19
CA HIS A 127 112.39 -16.17 46.60
C HIS A 127 113.73 -16.91 46.82
N ARG A 128 114.22 -17.66 45.82
CA ARG A 128 115.57 -18.29 45.88
C ARG A 128 116.69 -17.31 45.53
N LEU A 129 116.38 -16.23 44.81
CA LEU A 129 117.36 -15.23 44.39
C LEU A 129 117.52 -14.09 45.41
N GLU A 130 116.57 -13.92 46.32
CA GLU A 130 116.64 -12.94 47.43
C GLU A 130 117.67 -13.31 48.51
N VAL A 131 118.08 -14.58 48.60
CA VAL A 131 119.10 -15.06 49.57
C VAL A 131 120.53 -14.73 49.14
N ASP A 132 120.78 -14.51 47.83
CA ASP A 132 122.14 -14.25 47.30
C ASP A 132 122.42 -12.76 46.98
N HIS A 133 121.50 -11.84 47.30
CA HIS A 133 121.56 -10.44 46.85
C HIS A 133 122.15 -9.45 47.89
N THR A 134 123.17 -9.84 48.64
CA THR A 134 124.07 -8.89 49.35
C THR A 134 125.37 -8.61 48.57
N ARG A 135 125.35 -8.70 47.23
CA ARG A 135 126.35 -8.07 46.35
C ARG A 135 125.69 -7.31 45.21
N LYS A 136 125.63 -6.00 45.44
CA LYS A 136 125.16 -4.88 44.62
C LYS A 136 125.88 -4.77 43.26
N GLU A 137 125.13 -4.23 42.28
CA GLU A 137 125.58 -3.28 41.23
C GLU A 137 125.74 -3.65 39.74
N GLU A 138 125.45 -4.88 39.26
CA GLU A 138 125.57 -5.18 37.80
C GLU A 138 124.27 -5.56 37.03
N ARG A 139 123.06 -5.28 37.53
CA ARG A 139 121.81 -5.65 36.80
C ARG A 139 120.78 -4.54 36.59
N THR A 140 121.24 -3.32 36.33
CA THR A 140 120.39 -2.26 35.74
C THR A 140 120.04 -2.54 34.27
N ASN A 141 120.70 -3.49 33.61
CA ASN A 141 120.41 -3.88 32.21
C ASN A 141 119.39 -5.02 32.03
N PHE A 142 119.04 -5.79 33.07
CA PHE A 142 118.04 -6.87 32.95
C PHE A 142 116.59 -6.37 33.09
N SER A 143 116.37 -5.21 33.73
CA SER A 143 115.04 -4.58 33.83
C SER A 143 114.53 -4.00 32.49
N ILE A 144 115.44 -3.65 31.56
CA ILE A 144 115.07 -3.06 30.28
C ILE A 144 114.49 -4.14 29.34
N LEU A 145 115.10 -5.33 29.28
CA LEU A 145 114.60 -6.47 28.49
C LEU A 145 113.27 -7.05 29.02
N ALA A 146 113.01 -6.96 30.33
CA ALA A 146 111.73 -7.36 30.92
C ALA A 146 110.59 -6.36 30.62
N LEU A 147 110.91 -5.08 30.47
CA LEU A 147 109.95 -4.04 30.08
C LEU A 147 109.62 -4.10 28.57
N GLU A 148 110.59 -4.47 27.72
CA GLU A 148 110.36 -4.67 26.28
C GLU A 148 109.43 -5.87 25.99
N SER A 149 109.56 -6.97 26.74
CA SER A 149 108.62 -8.11 26.66
C SER A 149 107.20 -7.72 27.08
N SER A 150 107.05 -6.90 28.13
CA SER A 150 105.75 -6.41 28.61
C SER A 150 105.09 -5.41 27.63
N LEU A 151 105.89 -4.63 26.89
CA LEU A 151 105.40 -3.75 25.83
C LEU A 151 104.90 -4.53 24.61
N TYR A 152 105.54 -5.65 24.27
CA TYR A 152 105.08 -6.54 23.20
C TYR A 152 103.76 -7.24 23.53
N ASP A 153 103.59 -7.72 24.76
CA ASP A 153 102.34 -8.33 25.23
C ASP A 153 101.19 -7.30 25.33
N ASN A 154 101.49 -6.06 25.73
CA ASN A 154 100.52 -4.96 25.72
C ASN A 154 100.12 -4.53 24.30
N SER A 155 101.03 -4.58 23.33
CA SER A 155 100.73 -4.36 21.91
C SER A 155 99.74 -5.42 21.39
N ALA A 156 100.01 -6.70 21.67
CA ALA A 156 99.12 -7.80 21.30
C ALA A 156 97.73 -7.68 21.98
N CYS A 157 97.71 -7.30 23.27
CA CYS A 157 96.47 -7.05 24.01
C CYS A 157 95.66 -5.90 23.42
N ASN A 158 96.30 -4.80 23.02
CA ASN A 158 95.65 -3.66 22.38
C ASN A 158 95.10 -4.00 20.99
N THR A 159 95.78 -4.83 20.21
CA THR A 159 95.22 -5.33 18.93
C THR A 159 93.99 -6.21 19.14
N GLN A 160 93.99 -7.05 20.18
CA GLN A 160 92.84 -7.89 20.51
C GLN A 160 91.63 -7.06 21.00
N LEU A 161 91.88 -6.03 21.83
CA LEU A 161 90.84 -5.10 22.28
C LEU A 161 90.22 -4.30 21.13
N ARG A 162 91.00 -3.94 20.10
CA ARG A 162 90.46 -3.30 18.89
C ARG A 162 89.56 -4.25 18.09
N LEU A 163 89.95 -5.52 17.95
CA LEU A 163 89.11 -6.56 17.33
C LEU A 163 87.81 -6.82 18.12
N ASP A 164 87.89 -6.84 19.45
CA ASP A 164 86.71 -6.98 20.33
C ASP A 164 85.78 -5.74 20.23
N LEU A 165 86.34 -4.54 20.03
CA LEU A 165 85.58 -3.31 19.83
C LEU A 165 84.89 -3.28 18.46
N ASP A 166 85.57 -3.73 17.40
CA ASP A 166 84.98 -3.84 16.06
C ASP A 166 83.86 -4.88 16.01
N THR A 167 84.04 -6.02 16.69
CA THR A 167 82.99 -7.05 16.78
C THR A 167 81.78 -6.60 17.59
N THR A 168 81.97 -5.83 18.67
CA THR A 168 80.85 -5.23 19.41
C THR A 168 80.14 -4.14 18.62
N SER A 169 80.86 -3.32 17.84
CA SER A 169 80.27 -2.38 16.89
C SER A 169 79.41 -3.08 15.82
N GLN A 170 79.92 -4.19 15.25
CA GLN A 170 79.16 -5.02 14.31
C GLN A 170 77.91 -5.63 14.94
N LEU A 171 77.98 -6.13 16.18
CA LEU A 171 76.82 -6.66 16.91
C LEU A 171 75.76 -5.58 17.13
N ASN A 172 76.15 -4.38 17.54
CA ASN A 172 75.22 -3.26 17.72
C ASN A 172 74.53 -2.86 16.40
N SER A 173 75.26 -2.86 15.28
CA SER A 173 74.65 -2.62 13.96
C SER A 173 73.61 -3.70 13.60
N ARG A 174 73.89 -4.96 13.91
CA ARG A 174 72.98 -6.09 13.65
C ARG A 174 71.73 -6.02 14.53
N ASP A 175 71.87 -5.65 15.80
CA ASP A 175 70.74 -5.47 16.71
C ASP A 175 69.83 -4.32 16.26
N ALA A 176 70.40 -3.22 15.77
CA ALA A 176 69.63 -2.15 15.13
C ALA A 176 68.86 -2.66 13.89
N THR A 177 69.52 -3.50 13.07
CA THR A 177 68.89 -4.11 11.90
C THR A 177 67.73 -5.05 12.30
N ILE A 178 67.92 -5.87 13.33
CA ILE A 178 66.89 -6.77 13.88
C ILE A 178 65.69 -5.97 14.39
N ASN A 179 65.91 -4.87 15.10
CA ASN A 179 64.83 -4.04 15.62
C ASN A 179 64.05 -3.36 14.49
N ASN A 180 64.73 -2.88 13.45
CA ASN A 180 64.08 -2.33 12.26
C ASN A 180 63.24 -3.39 11.53
N LEU A 181 63.76 -4.61 11.36
CA LEU A 181 63.01 -5.73 10.77
C LEU A 181 61.79 -6.11 11.60
N LYS A 182 61.90 -6.15 12.93
CA LYS A 182 60.76 -6.39 13.84
C LYS A 182 59.68 -5.31 13.73
N ALA A 183 60.07 -4.04 13.67
CA ALA A 183 59.13 -2.94 13.46
C ALA A 183 58.43 -3.05 12.11
N SER A 184 59.18 -3.38 11.05
CA SER A 184 58.63 -3.66 9.73
C SER A 184 57.68 -4.86 9.74
N LEU A 185 58.01 -5.94 10.44
CA LEU A 185 57.14 -7.12 10.58
C LEU A 185 55.81 -6.74 11.27
N LEU A 186 55.88 -5.97 12.35
CA LEU A 186 54.69 -5.53 13.09
C LEU A 186 53.77 -4.66 12.23
N THR A 187 54.34 -3.72 11.47
CA THR A 187 53.55 -2.87 10.55
C THR A 187 52.95 -3.67 9.39
N LYS A 188 53.64 -4.70 8.89
CA LYS A 188 53.07 -5.64 7.91
C LYS A 188 51.97 -6.50 8.52
N GLN A 189 52.10 -6.91 9.78
CA GLN A 189 51.06 -7.66 10.47
C GLN A 189 49.79 -6.83 10.72
N THR A 190 49.93 -5.56 11.12
CA THR A 190 48.78 -4.65 11.32
C THR A 190 48.05 -4.37 10.01
N THR A 191 48.79 -4.07 8.93
CA THR A 191 48.20 -3.88 7.59
C THR A 191 47.52 -5.14 7.07
N LEU A 192 48.06 -6.33 7.35
CA LEU A 192 47.42 -7.61 7.03
C LEU A 192 46.11 -7.81 7.81
N THR A 193 46.08 -7.47 9.10
CA THR A 193 44.81 -7.51 9.86
C THR A 193 43.77 -6.51 9.36
N GLU A 194 44.21 -5.31 8.97
CA GLU A 194 43.31 -4.28 8.42
C GLU A 194 42.72 -4.70 7.07
N THR A 195 43.54 -5.24 6.16
CA THR A 195 43.07 -5.76 4.86
C THR A 195 42.11 -6.94 5.04
N ARG A 196 42.37 -7.86 5.99
CA ARG A 196 41.42 -8.93 6.34
C ARG A 196 40.07 -8.38 6.83
N ASN A 197 40.08 -7.37 7.69
CA ASN A 197 38.86 -6.75 8.19
C ASN A 197 38.08 -6.05 7.08
N ARG A 198 38.77 -5.33 6.19
CA ARG A 198 38.17 -4.70 5.00
C ARG A 198 37.57 -5.75 4.07
N LEU A 199 38.29 -6.83 3.76
CA LEU A 199 37.78 -7.95 2.95
C LEU A 199 36.54 -8.57 3.57
N TYR A 200 36.53 -8.82 4.88
CA TYR A 200 35.35 -9.34 5.57
C TYR A 200 34.14 -8.39 5.48
N ALA A 201 34.37 -7.08 5.65
CA ALA A 201 33.32 -6.07 5.53
C ALA A 201 32.73 -6.03 4.12
N VAL A 202 33.57 -6.04 3.07
CA VAL A 202 33.13 -6.04 1.67
C VAL A 202 32.37 -7.32 1.32
N LEU A 203 32.86 -8.49 1.76
CA LEU A 203 32.14 -9.76 1.59
C LEU A 203 30.76 -9.74 2.24
N LYS A 204 30.64 -9.15 3.43
CA LYS A 204 29.36 -9.01 4.13
C LYS A 204 28.41 -8.07 3.39
N GLN A 205 28.91 -6.97 2.82
CA GLN A 205 28.12 -6.08 1.98
C GLN A 205 27.64 -6.77 0.70
N ALA A 206 28.52 -7.50 0.00
CA ALA A 206 28.18 -8.27 -1.20
C ALA A 206 27.09 -9.32 -0.91
N ASN A 207 27.19 -10.04 0.20
CA ASN A 207 26.17 -11.03 0.60
C ASN A 207 24.81 -10.39 0.91
N ARG A 208 24.79 -9.24 1.59
CA ARG A 208 23.54 -8.49 1.84
C ARG A 208 22.91 -8.00 0.52
N ALA A 209 23.72 -7.49 -0.41
CA ALA A 209 23.25 -7.08 -1.72
C ALA A 209 22.66 -8.27 -2.51
N LYS A 210 23.31 -9.45 -2.48
CA LYS A 210 22.81 -10.67 -3.13
C LYS A 210 21.47 -11.14 -2.55
N LEU A 211 21.28 -11.07 -1.23
CA LEU A 211 20.00 -11.41 -0.58
C LEU A 211 18.89 -10.42 -0.99
N SER A 212 19.15 -9.12 -0.91
CA SER A 212 18.21 -8.08 -1.34
C SER A 212 17.83 -8.22 -2.82
N LEU A 213 18.81 -8.51 -3.69
CA LEU A 213 18.56 -8.78 -5.10
C LEU A 213 17.66 -10.01 -5.31
N LYS A 214 17.84 -11.07 -4.53
CA LYS A 214 16.99 -12.27 -4.59
C LYS A 214 15.55 -11.95 -4.20
N GLU A 215 15.34 -11.18 -3.13
CA GLU A 215 14.02 -10.73 -2.69
C GLU A 215 13.35 -9.85 -3.77
N ILE A 216 14.08 -8.88 -4.33
CA ILE A 216 13.58 -8.03 -5.41
C ILE A 216 13.25 -8.86 -6.65
N LYS A 217 14.08 -9.84 -7.03
CA LYS A 217 13.80 -10.74 -8.16
C LYS A 217 12.56 -11.60 -7.92
N MET A 218 12.34 -12.08 -6.69
CA MET A 218 11.12 -12.80 -6.32
C MET A 218 9.88 -11.90 -6.41
N ALA A 219 9.93 -10.71 -5.81
CA ALA A 219 8.84 -9.73 -5.89
C ALA A 219 8.56 -9.31 -7.35
N TYR A 220 9.61 -9.08 -8.14
CA TYR A 220 9.51 -8.77 -9.55
C TYR A 220 8.85 -9.90 -10.33
N ASN A 221 9.22 -11.16 -10.10
CA ASN A 221 8.62 -12.30 -10.79
C ASN A 221 7.13 -12.48 -10.44
N VAL A 222 6.74 -12.20 -9.19
CA VAL A 222 5.33 -12.19 -8.77
C VAL A 222 4.56 -11.09 -9.51
N LEU A 223 5.13 -9.88 -9.65
CA LEU A 223 4.50 -8.77 -10.35
C LEU A 223 4.53 -8.92 -11.89
N ARG A 224 5.55 -9.61 -12.42
CA ARG A 224 5.75 -9.78 -13.86
C ARG A 224 4.69 -10.68 -14.47
N ILE A 225 4.18 -11.64 -13.72
CA ILE A 225 3.20 -12.60 -14.24
C ILE A 225 1.87 -12.35 -13.55
N TRP A 226 0.91 -11.79 -14.28
CA TRP A 226 -0.44 -11.68 -13.80
C TRP A 226 -1.27 -12.87 -14.25
N ASN A 227 -1.96 -13.50 -13.30
CA ASN A 227 -2.90 -14.58 -13.56
C ASN A 227 -4.32 -14.05 -13.32
N PRO A 228 -5.14 -13.86 -14.36
CA PRO A 228 -6.51 -13.38 -14.20
C PRO A 228 -7.46 -14.47 -13.65
N THR A 229 -6.97 -15.70 -13.47
CA THR A 229 -7.76 -16.84 -13.01
C THR A 229 -7.18 -17.50 -11.77
N GLU A 230 -8.02 -17.91 -10.84
CA GLU A 230 -7.68 -18.72 -9.66
C GLU A 230 -8.58 -19.95 -9.63
N GLY A 231 -8.02 -21.15 -9.48
CA GLY A 231 -8.81 -22.40 -9.55
C GLY A 231 -9.49 -22.70 -10.90
N GLY A 232 -9.20 -21.92 -11.95
CA GLY A 232 -9.88 -22.02 -13.25
C GLY A 232 -11.04 -21.04 -13.40
N GLU A 233 -11.40 -20.32 -12.35
CA GLU A 233 -12.39 -19.24 -12.35
C GLU A 233 -11.69 -17.89 -12.48
N TYR A 234 -12.40 -16.89 -12.98
CA TYR A 234 -11.87 -15.53 -13.06
C TYR A 234 -11.88 -14.87 -11.70
N THR A 235 -10.80 -14.18 -11.35
CA THR A 235 -10.72 -13.46 -10.08
C THR A 235 -11.67 -12.26 -10.09
N GLU A 236 -12.17 -11.88 -8.91
CA GLU A 236 -13.06 -10.72 -8.77
C GLU A 236 -12.43 -9.44 -9.34
N ALA A 237 -11.13 -9.23 -9.10
CA ALA A 237 -10.37 -8.10 -9.64
C ALA A 237 -10.32 -8.10 -11.19
N ALA A 238 -10.25 -9.28 -11.82
CA ALA A 238 -10.30 -9.38 -13.29
C ALA A 238 -11.72 -9.04 -13.81
N CYS A 239 -12.77 -9.53 -13.15
CA CYS A 239 -14.16 -9.20 -13.49
C CYS A 239 -14.45 -7.71 -13.27
N GLU A 240 -13.96 -7.12 -12.18
CA GLU A 240 -14.04 -5.68 -11.92
C GLU A 240 -13.34 -4.85 -13.00
N LEU A 241 -12.11 -5.23 -13.39
CA LEU A 241 -11.40 -4.54 -14.47
C LEU A 241 -12.20 -4.58 -15.79
N ALA A 242 -12.80 -5.72 -16.13
CA ALA A 242 -13.64 -5.84 -17.32
C ALA A 242 -14.88 -4.92 -17.24
N ARG A 243 -15.54 -4.85 -16.08
CA ARG A 243 -16.67 -3.93 -15.84
C ARG A 243 -16.25 -2.46 -15.97
N LEU A 244 -15.10 -2.09 -15.39
CA LEU A 244 -14.56 -0.73 -15.47
C LEU A 244 -14.21 -0.33 -16.90
N LEU A 245 -13.58 -1.22 -17.67
CA LEU A 245 -13.25 -0.95 -19.08
C LEU A 245 -14.51 -0.83 -19.93
N THR A 246 -15.52 -1.66 -19.70
CA THR A 246 -16.81 -1.54 -20.38
C THR A 246 -17.47 -0.20 -20.07
N ARG A 247 -17.47 0.21 -18.80
CA ARG A 247 -17.99 1.51 -18.36
C ARG A 247 -17.22 2.69 -18.99
N ALA A 248 -15.94 2.51 -19.28
CA ALA A 248 -15.13 3.48 -20.02
C ALA A 248 -15.39 3.48 -21.54
N GLY A 249 -16.36 2.71 -22.04
CA GLY A 249 -16.73 2.63 -23.46
C GLY A 249 -15.97 1.56 -24.25
N CYS A 250 -15.19 0.70 -23.60
CA CYS A 250 -14.49 -0.38 -24.29
C CYS A 250 -15.47 -1.50 -24.65
N ALA A 251 -15.63 -1.80 -25.94
CA ALA A 251 -16.43 -2.93 -26.39
C ALA A 251 -15.91 -4.25 -25.79
N ALA A 252 -16.83 -5.13 -25.37
CA ALA A 252 -16.48 -6.40 -24.72
C ALA A 252 -15.48 -7.26 -25.52
N SER A 253 -15.57 -7.24 -26.86
CA SER A 253 -14.66 -7.93 -27.77
C SER A 253 -13.25 -7.32 -27.85
N LYS A 254 -13.07 -6.07 -27.40
CA LYS A 254 -11.80 -5.34 -27.42
C LYS A 254 -11.12 -5.28 -26.05
N ILE A 255 -11.79 -5.69 -24.98
CA ILE A 255 -11.23 -5.67 -23.62
C ILE A 255 -9.96 -6.51 -23.53
N GLU A 256 -9.94 -7.72 -24.09
CA GLU A 256 -8.73 -8.56 -24.07
C GLU A 256 -7.55 -7.84 -24.74
N PHE A 257 -7.78 -7.21 -25.89
CA PHE A 257 -6.75 -6.46 -26.60
C PHE A 257 -6.25 -5.28 -25.76
N ALA A 258 -7.16 -4.47 -25.20
CA ALA A 258 -6.81 -3.33 -24.36
C ALA A 258 -5.98 -3.75 -23.14
N VAL A 259 -6.41 -4.81 -22.45
CA VAL A 259 -5.71 -5.34 -21.26
C VAL A 259 -4.34 -5.89 -21.63
N LYS A 260 -4.20 -6.63 -22.74
CA LYS A 260 -2.90 -7.12 -23.23
C LYS A 260 -1.97 -5.98 -23.62
N ALA A 261 -2.47 -4.97 -24.32
CA ALA A 261 -1.68 -3.81 -24.71
C ALA A 261 -1.16 -3.03 -23.49
N CYS A 262 -2.02 -2.80 -22.50
CA CYS A 262 -1.63 -2.18 -21.23
C CYS A 262 -0.60 -3.04 -20.47
N ALA A 263 -0.86 -4.35 -20.30
CA ALA A 263 0.05 -5.26 -19.63
C ALA A 263 1.43 -5.28 -20.30
N GLN A 264 1.47 -5.35 -21.64
CA GLN A 264 2.69 -5.28 -22.43
C GLN A 264 3.45 -3.96 -22.21
N ALA A 265 2.74 -2.82 -22.21
CA ALA A 265 3.34 -1.52 -21.93
C ALA A 265 3.98 -1.44 -20.53
N PHE A 266 3.40 -2.13 -19.54
CA PHE A 266 3.96 -2.23 -18.19
C PHE A 266 4.97 -3.38 -18.00
N GLY A 267 5.25 -4.17 -19.05
CA GLY A 267 6.14 -5.33 -18.97
C GLY A 267 5.58 -6.48 -18.13
N ILE A 268 4.25 -6.55 -17.99
CA ILE A 268 3.50 -7.61 -17.33
C ILE A 268 3.08 -8.65 -18.37
N GLN A 269 3.36 -9.91 -18.09
CA GLN A 269 2.96 -11.06 -18.87
C GLN A 269 1.66 -11.62 -18.30
N ILE A 270 0.61 -11.71 -19.12
CA ILE A 270 -0.63 -12.36 -18.74
C ILE A 270 -0.47 -13.85 -19.03
N ARG A 271 -0.58 -14.71 -18.01
CA ARG A 271 -0.29 -16.15 -18.13
C ARG A 271 -1.20 -16.89 -19.13
N ARG A 272 -2.41 -16.38 -19.35
CA ARG A 272 -3.47 -16.96 -20.21
C ARG A 272 -4.15 -15.84 -21.00
N CYS A 273 -5.09 -16.19 -21.88
CA CYS A 273 -6.04 -15.22 -22.42
C CYS A 273 -6.77 -14.52 -21.26
N PHE A 274 -7.04 -13.21 -21.39
CA PHE A 274 -7.71 -12.44 -20.35
C PHE A 274 -9.17 -12.86 -20.25
N MET A 275 -10.10 -12.31 -21.03
CA MET A 275 -11.51 -12.73 -21.02
C MET A 275 -12.05 -12.68 -22.44
N SER A 276 -12.82 -13.70 -22.82
CA SER A 276 -13.60 -13.66 -24.06
C SER A 276 -14.75 -12.64 -23.94
N ALA A 277 -15.27 -12.14 -25.07
CA ALA A 277 -16.43 -11.24 -25.06
C ALA A 277 -17.64 -11.84 -24.32
N ARG A 278 -17.87 -13.16 -24.46
CA ARG A 278 -18.92 -13.89 -23.75
C ARG A 278 -18.71 -13.89 -22.24
N THR A 279 -17.47 -14.08 -21.80
CA THR A 279 -17.09 -14.05 -20.38
C THR A 279 -17.27 -12.65 -19.80
N VAL A 280 -16.86 -11.61 -20.54
CA VAL A 280 -17.11 -10.22 -20.16
C VAL A 280 -18.61 -9.97 -19.99
N GLY A 281 -19.44 -10.42 -20.94
CA GLY A 281 -20.89 -10.33 -20.85
C GLY A 281 -21.44 -10.95 -19.55
N ARG A 282 -20.97 -12.15 -19.19
CA ARG A 282 -21.35 -12.80 -17.92
C ARG A 282 -20.90 -12.00 -16.69
N ALA A 283 -19.69 -11.46 -16.69
CA ALA A 283 -19.20 -10.62 -15.58
C ALA A 283 -20.02 -9.32 -15.43
N LEU A 284 -20.53 -8.77 -16.53
CA LEU A 284 -21.44 -7.62 -16.51
C LEU A 284 -22.81 -8.02 -15.97
N GLU A 285 -23.40 -9.12 -16.44
CA GLU A 285 -24.67 -9.64 -15.94
C GLU A 285 -24.63 -9.94 -14.43
N GLU A 286 -23.54 -10.55 -13.98
CA GLU A 286 -23.28 -10.82 -12.56
C GLU A 286 -23.18 -9.52 -11.76
N GLY A 287 -22.41 -8.55 -12.25
CA GLY A 287 -22.34 -7.21 -11.67
C GLY A 287 -23.70 -6.51 -11.58
N GLY A 288 -24.55 -6.69 -12.60
CA GLY A 288 -25.93 -6.17 -12.61
C GLY A 288 -26.81 -6.80 -11.54
N LYS A 289 -26.71 -8.12 -11.33
CA LYS A 289 -27.43 -8.81 -10.24
C LYS A 289 -26.97 -8.33 -8.87
N TYR A 290 -25.67 -8.12 -8.67
CA TYR A 290 -25.16 -7.55 -7.41
C TYR A 290 -25.65 -6.13 -7.16
N ALA A 291 -25.72 -5.30 -8.21
CA ALA A 291 -26.30 -3.97 -8.11
C ALA A 291 -27.78 -4.03 -7.74
N GLU A 292 -28.56 -4.92 -8.37
CA GLU A 292 -29.98 -5.13 -8.05
C GLU A 292 -30.17 -5.58 -6.59
N MET A 293 -29.37 -6.54 -6.11
CA MET A 293 -29.36 -6.97 -4.70
C MET A 293 -29.05 -5.82 -3.75
N GLN A 294 -28.06 -5.00 -4.10
CA GLN A 294 -27.66 -3.86 -3.28
C GLN A 294 -28.79 -2.83 -3.19
N VAL A 295 -29.38 -2.42 -4.30
CA VAL A 295 -30.47 -1.42 -4.29
C VAL A 295 -31.69 -1.96 -3.54
N ALA A 296 -32.00 -3.25 -3.67
CA ALA A 296 -33.07 -3.89 -2.89
C ALA A 296 -32.82 -3.78 -1.39
N ARG A 297 -31.60 -4.10 -0.93
CA ARG A 297 -31.21 -3.90 0.47
C ARG A 297 -31.32 -2.43 0.89
N GLU A 298 -30.81 -1.51 0.08
CA GLU A 298 -30.87 -0.08 0.39
C GLU A 298 -32.32 0.42 0.50
N ILE A 299 -33.24 -0.05 -0.36
CA ILE A 299 -34.68 0.24 -0.24
C ILE A 299 -35.22 -0.31 1.09
N MET A 300 -34.91 -1.57 1.45
CA MET A 300 -35.36 -2.19 2.70
C MET A 300 -34.84 -1.50 3.97
N GLU A 301 -33.74 -0.77 3.90
CA GLU A 301 -33.20 -0.05 5.05
C GLU A 301 -33.57 1.44 5.05
N ALA A 302 -33.77 2.04 3.87
CA ALA A 302 -34.16 3.44 3.75
C ALA A 302 -35.58 3.70 4.32
N PRO A 303 -35.85 4.87 4.92
CA PRO A 303 -37.20 5.25 5.35
C PRO A 303 -38.20 5.33 4.19
N GLY A 304 -37.71 5.65 2.99
CA GLY A 304 -38.47 5.71 1.75
C GLY A 304 -37.58 6.16 0.59
N PHE A 305 -38.12 6.14 -0.62
CA PHE A 305 -37.42 6.54 -1.84
C PHE A 305 -38.33 7.25 -2.83
N VAL A 306 -37.73 7.99 -3.76
CA VAL A 306 -38.41 8.63 -4.89
C VAL A 306 -38.01 7.91 -6.17
N GLU A 307 -38.98 7.42 -6.94
CA GLU A 307 -38.75 6.84 -8.26
C GLU A 307 -38.79 7.93 -9.32
N SER A 308 -37.91 7.87 -10.31
CA SER A 308 -37.94 8.73 -11.49
C SER A 308 -37.84 7.87 -12.74
N SER A 309 -38.79 8.04 -13.65
CA SER A 309 -38.80 7.34 -14.94
C SER A 309 -38.84 8.35 -16.07
N ASP A 310 -37.96 8.18 -17.04
CA ASP A 310 -37.92 8.99 -18.27
C ASP A 310 -37.94 8.08 -19.49
N GLY A 311 -38.77 8.41 -20.47
CA GLY A 311 -38.95 7.63 -21.69
C GLY A 311 -38.43 8.42 -22.90
N THR A 312 -37.53 7.84 -23.68
CA THR A 312 -37.06 8.44 -24.93
C THR A 312 -37.22 7.46 -26.10
N SER A 313 -37.56 7.99 -27.26
CA SER A 313 -37.74 7.19 -28.48
C SER A 313 -36.50 7.26 -29.35
N HIS A 314 -36.00 6.10 -29.77
CA HIS A 314 -34.86 5.97 -30.67
C HIS A 314 -35.18 4.93 -31.76
N HIS A 315 -35.18 5.37 -33.02
CA HIS A 315 -35.57 4.56 -34.19
C HIS A 315 -36.95 3.87 -34.07
N GLY A 316 -37.95 4.57 -33.51
CA GLY A 316 -39.31 4.05 -33.36
C GLY A 316 -39.48 3.03 -32.23
N LEU A 317 -38.41 2.74 -31.47
CA LEU A 317 -38.47 1.99 -30.22
C LEU A 317 -38.30 2.95 -29.05
N THR A 318 -39.09 2.76 -28.01
CA THR A 318 -38.96 3.58 -26.81
C THR A 318 -38.17 2.85 -25.76
N TYR A 319 -37.31 3.61 -25.11
CA TYR A 319 -36.49 3.18 -24.01
C TYR A 319 -36.92 3.94 -22.76
N GLU A 320 -37.36 3.20 -21.75
CA GLU A 320 -37.69 3.72 -20.44
C GLU A 320 -36.51 3.53 -19.52
N SER A 321 -35.99 4.63 -18.99
CA SER A 321 -34.94 4.63 -17.98
C SER A 321 -35.55 4.86 -16.61
N CYS A 322 -35.29 3.96 -15.67
CA CYS A 322 -35.75 4.07 -14.28
C CYS A 322 -34.57 4.35 -13.33
N HIS A 323 -34.79 5.27 -12.39
CA HIS A 323 -33.87 5.61 -11.32
C HIS A 323 -34.61 5.70 -9.98
N VAL A 324 -33.92 5.40 -8.89
CA VAL A 324 -34.43 5.61 -7.53
C VAL A 324 -33.50 6.53 -6.75
N THR A 325 -34.05 7.49 -6.04
CA THR A 325 -33.30 8.37 -5.13
C THR A 325 -33.71 8.07 -3.69
N LEU A 326 -32.73 7.67 -2.88
CA LEU A 326 -32.94 7.21 -1.51
C LEU A 326 -31.74 7.52 -0.63
N LEU A 327 -31.93 7.41 0.69
CA LEU A 327 -30.86 7.56 1.67
C LEU A 327 -30.09 6.23 1.75
N ALA A 328 -28.81 6.23 1.40
CA ALA A 328 -27.98 5.03 1.35
C ALA A 328 -26.65 5.19 2.09
N PRO A 329 -26.05 4.09 2.58
CA PRO A 329 -24.70 4.11 3.13
C PRO A 329 -23.67 4.64 2.13
N SER A 330 -22.58 5.19 2.67
CA SER A 330 -21.48 5.69 1.83
C SER A 330 -20.62 4.56 1.26
N TYR A 331 -20.57 3.41 1.96
CA TYR A 331 -19.65 2.30 1.72
C TYR A 331 -18.17 2.72 1.69
N THR A 332 -17.83 3.89 2.25
CA THR A 332 -16.43 4.30 2.33
C THR A 332 -15.71 3.48 3.41
N PRO A 333 -14.48 3.00 3.15
CA PRO A 333 -13.73 2.24 4.14
C PRO A 333 -13.65 3.00 5.48
N ASN A 334 -13.86 2.30 6.59
CA ASN A 334 -13.89 2.84 7.95
C ASN A 334 -15.08 3.77 8.29
N THR A 335 -16.14 3.75 7.49
CA THR A 335 -17.41 4.39 7.86
C THR A 335 -18.36 3.34 8.43
N ASP A 336 -19.05 3.68 9.50
CA ASP A 336 -20.06 2.80 10.09
C ASP A 336 -21.37 2.88 9.29
N ASP A 337 -21.57 1.89 8.42
CA ASP A 337 -22.78 1.80 7.59
C ASP A 337 -24.04 1.49 8.42
N SER A 338 -23.92 1.10 9.70
CA SER A 338 -25.06 0.87 10.59
C SER A 338 -25.70 2.16 11.12
N ASP A 339 -24.96 3.27 11.15
CA ASP A 339 -25.46 4.57 11.57
C ASP A 339 -26.07 5.33 10.38
N GLN A 340 -27.41 5.36 10.32
CA GLN A 340 -28.16 6.10 9.30
C GLN A 340 -27.87 7.60 9.27
N SER A 341 -27.30 8.18 10.34
CA SER A 341 -26.91 9.59 10.38
C SER A 341 -25.74 9.91 9.42
N THR A 342 -24.95 8.88 9.06
CA THR A 342 -23.83 9.00 8.11
C THR A 342 -24.27 8.83 6.65
N TRP A 343 -25.52 8.42 6.43
CA TRP A 343 -26.02 8.11 5.10
C TRP A 343 -26.24 9.38 4.29
N THR A 344 -26.16 9.24 2.97
CA THR A 344 -26.34 10.36 2.04
C THR A 344 -27.32 10.00 0.95
N TYR A 345 -28.03 11.00 0.41
CA TYR A 345 -28.92 10.77 -0.73
C TYR A 345 -28.10 10.31 -1.93
N LYS A 346 -28.49 9.17 -2.50
CA LYS A 346 -27.92 8.58 -3.71
C LYS A 346 -29.03 8.32 -4.71
N THR A 347 -28.77 8.66 -5.96
CA THR A 347 -29.57 8.23 -7.10
C THR A 347 -28.95 6.97 -7.68
N ARG A 348 -29.71 5.87 -7.67
CA ARG A 348 -29.33 4.58 -8.24
C ARG A 348 -30.04 4.41 -9.58
N PHE A 349 -29.29 4.06 -10.60
CA PHE A 349 -29.84 3.60 -11.86
C PHE A 349 -30.40 2.20 -11.67
N MET A 350 -31.62 1.97 -12.13
CA MET A 350 -32.31 0.68 -11.99
C MET A 350 -32.15 -0.15 -13.26
N GLU A 351 -32.73 0.34 -14.35
CA GLU A 351 -32.70 -0.31 -15.64
C GLU A 351 -33.03 0.67 -16.77
N VAL A 352 -32.67 0.26 -17.98
CA VAL A 352 -33.22 0.79 -19.23
C VAL A 352 -33.88 -0.38 -19.94
N THR A 353 -35.17 -0.26 -20.19
CA THR A 353 -35.96 -1.30 -20.87
C THR A 353 -36.64 -0.74 -22.10
N ALA A 354 -36.71 -1.56 -23.15
CA ALA A 354 -37.45 -1.18 -24.35
C ALA A 354 -38.95 -1.37 -24.08
N ALA A 355 -39.72 -0.28 -24.16
CA ALA A 355 -41.16 -0.31 -24.16
C ALA A 355 -41.65 -0.45 -25.61
N LEU A 356 -42.19 -1.62 -25.94
CA LEU A 356 -42.84 -1.86 -27.24
C LEU A 356 -44.03 -0.91 -27.44
N ASP A 357 -44.78 -0.65 -26.36
CA ASP A 357 -45.97 0.19 -26.38
C ASP A 357 -45.93 1.20 -25.22
N HIS A 358 -46.16 2.49 -25.53
CA HIS A 358 -46.21 3.60 -24.56
C HIS A 358 -47.52 3.69 -23.76
N THR A 359 -48.10 2.55 -23.38
CA THR A 359 -49.33 2.61 -22.60
C THR A 359 -49.00 2.82 -21.13
N ALA A 360 -49.77 3.67 -20.46
CA ALA A 360 -49.69 3.85 -19.01
C ALA A 360 -49.75 2.54 -18.21
N GLN A 361 -50.48 1.54 -18.74
CA GLN A 361 -50.56 0.21 -18.15
C GLN A 361 -49.22 -0.52 -18.27
N ARG A 362 -48.58 -0.47 -19.43
CA ARG A 362 -47.29 -1.12 -19.66
C ARG A 362 -46.19 -0.53 -18.77
N GLN A 363 -46.18 0.79 -18.60
CA GLN A 363 -45.29 1.47 -17.65
C GLN A 363 -45.51 1.01 -16.22
N PHE A 364 -46.77 0.93 -15.79
CA PHE A 364 -47.11 0.45 -14.45
C PHE A 364 -46.69 -1.02 -14.25
N ASP A 365 -46.98 -1.88 -15.22
CA ASP A 365 -46.59 -3.29 -15.19
C ASP A 365 -45.06 -3.46 -15.15
N GLY A 366 -44.31 -2.60 -15.84
CA GLY A 366 -42.86 -2.53 -15.78
C GLY A 366 -42.35 -2.24 -14.36
N THR A 367 -42.91 -1.24 -13.67
CA THR A 367 -42.56 -0.96 -12.27
C THR A 367 -42.90 -2.15 -11.34
N VAL A 368 -44.03 -2.84 -11.56
CA VAL A 368 -44.40 -4.05 -10.79
C VAL A 368 -43.40 -5.18 -11.03
N GLU A 369 -42.92 -5.35 -12.27
CA GLU A 369 -41.91 -6.33 -12.63
C GLU A 369 -40.57 -6.02 -11.95
N ILE A 370 -40.11 -4.76 -11.99
CA ILE A 370 -38.90 -4.31 -11.28
C ILE A 370 -38.99 -4.65 -9.79
N ALA A 371 -40.09 -4.25 -9.12
CA ALA A 371 -40.29 -4.50 -7.69
C ALA A 371 -40.26 -6.01 -7.36
N THR A 372 -40.91 -6.83 -8.19
CA THR A 372 -40.95 -8.28 -8.02
C THR A 372 -39.59 -8.92 -8.24
N ARG A 373 -38.86 -8.48 -9.28
CA ARG A 373 -37.53 -8.99 -9.63
C ARG A 373 -36.52 -8.65 -8.54
N MET A 374 -36.49 -7.41 -8.06
CA MET A 374 -35.64 -6.99 -6.95
C MET A 374 -35.89 -7.79 -5.68
N ALA A 375 -37.17 -7.93 -5.28
CA ALA A 375 -37.54 -8.69 -4.09
C ALA A 375 -37.10 -10.15 -4.22
N SER A 376 -37.28 -10.76 -5.39
CA SER A 376 -36.84 -12.13 -5.67
C SER A 376 -35.31 -12.28 -5.70
N THR A 377 -34.60 -11.34 -6.30
CA THR A 377 -33.13 -11.33 -6.40
C THR A 377 -32.50 -11.17 -5.02
N TYR A 378 -32.95 -10.21 -4.21
CA TYR A 378 -32.46 -10.05 -2.84
C TYR A 378 -32.80 -11.26 -1.97
N SER A 379 -34.07 -11.70 -1.95
CA SER A 379 -34.50 -12.78 -1.06
C SER A 379 -33.84 -14.14 -1.30
N ARG A 380 -33.38 -14.39 -2.54
CA ARG A 380 -32.62 -15.60 -2.90
C ARG A 380 -31.11 -15.45 -2.74
N SER A 381 -30.65 -14.27 -2.35
CA SER A 381 -29.22 -13.97 -2.31
C SER A 381 -28.55 -14.48 -1.03
N PRO A 382 -27.22 -14.74 -1.07
CA PRO A 382 -26.44 -15.00 0.13
C PRO A 382 -26.48 -13.84 1.15
N LEU A 383 -26.70 -12.62 0.68
CA LEU A 383 -26.81 -11.43 1.52
C LEU A 383 -28.04 -11.49 2.43
N ALA A 384 -29.21 -11.80 1.85
CA ALA A 384 -30.45 -12.04 2.58
C ALA A 384 -30.32 -13.19 3.58
N ALA A 385 -29.67 -14.30 3.18
CA ALA A 385 -29.42 -15.44 4.07
C ALA A 385 -28.53 -15.05 5.27
N ARG A 386 -27.49 -14.24 5.05
CA ARG A 386 -26.60 -13.74 6.10
C ARG A 386 -27.31 -12.79 7.07
N GLU A 387 -28.16 -11.91 6.55
CA GLU A 387 -28.92 -10.94 7.32
C GLU A 387 -30.16 -11.56 7.99
N ARG A 388 -30.55 -12.79 7.58
CA ARG A 388 -31.79 -13.47 7.97
C ARG A 388 -33.04 -12.61 7.67
N ARG A 389 -33.01 -11.93 6.52
CA ARG A 389 -34.09 -11.06 6.04
C ARG A 389 -34.53 -11.48 4.65
N VAL A 390 -35.78 -11.19 4.33
CA VAL A 390 -36.42 -11.42 3.04
C VAL A 390 -37.12 -10.12 2.66
N MET A 391 -37.07 -9.73 1.39
CA MET A 391 -37.79 -8.57 0.90
C MET A 391 -39.16 -9.01 0.41
N ASP A 392 -40.24 -8.47 0.99
CA ASP A 392 -41.56 -8.64 0.39
C ASP A 392 -41.70 -7.69 -0.80
N LYS A 393 -42.30 -8.16 -1.90
CA LYS A 393 -42.51 -7.32 -3.10
C LYS A 393 -43.35 -6.08 -2.81
N ASN A 394 -44.21 -6.13 -1.79
CA ASN A 394 -45.03 -4.99 -1.38
C ASN A 394 -44.22 -3.93 -0.61
N GLU A 395 -43.07 -4.28 -0.04
CA GLU A 395 -42.21 -3.35 0.71
C GLU A 395 -41.69 -2.23 -0.20
N TYR A 396 -41.43 -2.55 -1.48
CA TYR A 396 -41.11 -1.55 -2.51
C TYR A 396 -42.18 -0.46 -2.58
N TRP A 397 -43.46 -0.85 -2.67
CA TRP A 397 -44.59 0.08 -2.79
C TRP A 397 -44.88 0.84 -1.50
N GLN A 398 -44.69 0.19 -0.35
CA GLN A 398 -44.84 0.84 0.95
C GLN A 398 -43.83 1.98 1.13
N LYS A 399 -42.59 1.77 0.66
CA LYS A 399 -41.48 2.73 0.80
C LYS A 399 -41.37 3.76 -0.32
N LYS A 400 -42.01 3.53 -1.47
CA LYS A 400 -42.07 4.51 -2.56
C LYS A 400 -42.84 5.74 -2.11
N LEU A 401 -42.18 6.87 -1.90
CA LEU A 401 -42.79 8.11 -1.41
C LEU A 401 -43.42 8.90 -2.55
N GLU A 402 -42.65 9.11 -3.62
CA GLU A 402 -43.01 9.93 -4.77
C GLU A 402 -42.54 9.27 -6.06
N GLU A 403 -43.13 9.71 -7.17
CA GLU A 403 -42.78 9.27 -8.52
C GLU A 403 -42.68 10.50 -9.42
N MET A 404 -41.54 10.64 -10.10
CA MET A 404 -41.28 11.70 -11.08
C MET A 404 -41.47 11.13 -12.49
N LYS A 405 -42.44 11.68 -13.20
CA LYS A 405 -42.69 11.43 -14.63
C LYS A 405 -42.88 12.75 -15.35
N ASP A 406 -42.76 12.72 -16.67
CA ASP A 406 -43.14 13.83 -17.51
C ASP A 406 -44.65 14.14 -17.41
N HIS A 407 -45.05 15.32 -17.91
CA HIS A 407 -46.44 15.80 -17.78
C HIS A 407 -47.41 15.18 -18.79
N ALA A 408 -46.99 14.12 -19.48
CA ALA A 408 -47.77 13.45 -20.50
C ALA A 408 -49.02 12.75 -19.92
N ALA A 409 -50.03 12.54 -20.78
CA ALA A 409 -51.33 12.02 -20.35
C ALA A 409 -51.26 10.56 -19.86
N ASP A 410 -50.41 9.77 -20.50
CA ASP A 410 -50.01 8.43 -20.09
C ASP A 410 -49.25 8.45 -18.75
N GLY A 411 -48.30 9.37 -18.56
CA GLY A 411 -47.59 9.56 -17.28
C GLY A 411 -48.55 9.83 -16.12
N LYS A 412 -49.53 10.73 -16.31
CA LYS A 412 -50.60 10.98 -15.31
C LYS A 412 -51.47 9.76 -15.05
N LYS A 413 -51.76 8.97 -16.08
CA LYS A 413 -52.55 7.73 -15.93
C LYS A 413 -51.75 6.65 -15.21
N ALA A 414 -50.46 6.51 -15.50
CA ALA A 414 -49.56 5.58 -14.82
C ALA A 414 -49.43 5.94 -13.34
N PHE A 415 -49.32 7.24 -13.02
CA PHE A 415 -49.32 7.73 -11.63
C PHE A 415 -50.62 7.36 -10.87
N ARG A 416 -51.78 7.45 -11.52
CA ARG A 416 -53.06 7.02 -10.90
C ARG A 416 -53.09 5.51 -10.63
N LEU A 417 -52.59 4.69 -11.57
CA LEU A 417 -52.48 3.24 -11.39
C LEU A 417 -51.53 2.89 -10.23
N SER A 418 -50.36 3.52 -10.21
CA SER A 418 -49.34 3.44 -9.14
C SER A 418 -49.93 3.82 -7.78
N THR A 419 -50.67 4.93 -7.72
CA THR A 419 -51.35 5.39 -6.49
C THR A 419 -52.39 4.39 -6.01
N ALA A 420 -53.29 3.93 -6.89
CA ALA A 420 -54.33 2.96 -6.54
C ALA A 420 -53.74 1.64 -6.03
N HIS A 421 -52.68 1.15 -6.69
CA HIS A 421 -51.98 -0.07 -6.29
C HIS A 421 -51.28 0.10 -4.92
N LYS A 422 -50.61 1.23 -4.69
CA LYS A 422 -50.00 1.54 -3.40
C LYS A 422 -51.05 1.64 -2.30
N THR A 423 -52.18 2.30 -2.55
CA THR A 423 -53.28 2.40 -1.57
C THR A 423 -53.78 1.01 -1.17
N ASP A 424 -54.07 0.12 -2.14
CA ASP A 424 -54.48 -1.25 -1.85
C ASP A 424 -53.43 -2.02 -1.01
N ILE A 425 -52.14 -1.91 -1.36
CA ILE A 425 -51.05 -2.55 -0.61
C ILE A 425 -50.96 -2.02 0.82
N VAL A 426 -50.98 -0.71 1.01
CA VAL A 426 -50.86 -0.06 2.33
C VAL A 426 -52.08 -0.39 3.18
N THR A 427 -53.29 -0.38 2.61
CA THR A 427 -54.52 -0.78 3.32
C THR A 427 -54.43 -2.23 3.79
N ARG A 428 -53.98 -3.16 2.95
CA ARG A 428 -53.79 -4.57 3.37
C ARG A 428 -52.70 -4.71 4.43
N TYR A 429 -51.63 -3.93 4.35
CA TYR A 429 -50.55 -3.94 5.33
C TYR A 429 -51.00 -3.43 6.70
N LEU A 430 -51.67 -2.27 6.74
CA LEU A 430 -52.24 -1.72 7.98
C LEU A 430 -53.32 -2.62 8.57
N GLY A 431 -54.14 -3.26 7.72
CA GLY A 431 -55.10 -4.26 8.16
C GLY A 431 -54.43 -5.46 8.84
N ARG A 432 -53.32 -5.98 8.29
CA ARG A 432 -52.53 -7.04 8.92
C ARG A 432 -51.93 -6.60 10.25
N LEU A 433 -51.31 -5.42 10.31
CA LEU A 433 -50.77 -4.87 11.55
C LEU A 433 -51.84 -4.73 12.63
N ALA A 434 -53.04 -4.22 12.27
CA ALA A 434 -54.14 -4.09 13.21
C ALA A 434 -54.63 -5.46 13.73
N MET A 435 -54.60 -6.50 12.90
CA MET A 435 -54.94 -7.88 13.32
C MET A 435 -53.87 -8.46 14.26
N ASP A 436 -52.59 -8.23 13.97
CA ASP A 436 -51.47 -8.73 14.77
C ASP A 436 -51.39 -8.00 16.14
N GLU A 437 -51.61 -6.68 16.16
CA GLU A 437 -51.55 -5.85 17.38
C GLU A 437 -52.71 -6.08 18.34
N ALA A 438 -53.93 -6.25 17.82
CA ALA A 438 -55.09 -6.39 18.67
C ALA A 438 -55.29 -7.82 19.21
N ASP A 439 -54.28 -8.71 19.05
CA ASP A 439 -54.31 -10.14 19.38
C ASP A 439 -55.67 -10.75 19.02
N VAL A 440 -56.19 -10.33 17.87
CA VAL A 440 -57.55 -10.63 17.47
C VAL A 440 -57.53 -12.10 17.13
N ALA A 441 -57.94 -12.92 18.10
CA ALA A 441 -58.03 -14.36 17.92
C ALA A 441 -58.67 -14.63 16.55
N THR A 442 -58.10 -15.54 15.77
CA THR A 442 -58.56 -15.84 14.40
C THR A 442 -60.08 -16.07 14.34
N SER A 443 -60.68 -16.54 15.44
CA SER A 443 -62.12 -16.66 15.63
C SER A 443 -62.89 -15.34 15.55
N HIS A 444 -62.37 -14.24 16.08
CA HIS A 444 -63.02 -12.93 16.04
C HIS A 444 -62.94 -12.32 14.64
N ILE A 445 -61.82 -12.48 13.91
CA ILE A 445 -61.74 -12.10 12.49
C ILE A 445 -62.75 -12.89 11.66
N LEU A 446 -62.85 -14.21 11.89
CA LEU A 446 -63.84 -15.05 11.22
C LEU A 446 -65.27 -14.63 11.58
N LEU A 447 -65.55 -14.30 12.83
CA LEU A 447 -66.86 -13.78 13.25
C LEU A 447 -67.16 -12.43 12.62
N THR A 448 -66.19 -11.51 12.55
CA THR A 448 -66.35 -10.21 11.89
C THR A 448 -66.62 -10.39 10.40
N MET A 449 -65.87 -11.27 9.72
CA MET A 449 -66.10 -11.61 8.31
C MET A 449 -67.47 -12.27 8.07
N LEU A 450 -67.93 -13.12 9.00
CA LEU A 450 -69.25 -13.74 8.95
C LEU A 450 -70.38 -12.76 9.31
N SER A 451 -70.07 -11.68 10.02
CA SER A 451 -71.02 -10.61 10.34
C SER A 451 -71.10 -9.51 9.28
N ILE A 452 -70.23 -9.52 8.25
CA ILE A 452 -70.37 -8.62 7.10
C ILE A 452 -71.66 -9.01 6.39
N THR A 453 -72.63 -8.10 6.40
CA THR A 453 -73.94 -8.32 5.79
C THR A 453 -73.91 -8.07 4.28
N ASN A 454 -74.92 -8.56 3.56
CA ASN A 454 -75.08 -8.24 2.14
C ASN A 454 -75.28 -6.73 1.91
N GLU A 455 -75.78 -5.99 2.91
CA GLU A 455 -75.90 -4.53 2.89
C GLU A 455 -74.52 -3.87 2.95
N ASP A 456 -73.64 -4.32 3.86
CA ASP A 456 -72.25 -3.84 3.93
C ASP A 456 -71.47 -4.08 2.63
N LEU A 457 -71.74 -5.21 1.96
CA LEU A 457 -71.14 -5.54 0.66
C LEU A 457 -71.72 -4.70 -0.49
N ALA A 458 -73.00 -4.37 -0.45
CA ALA A 458 -73.65 -3.48 -1.42
C ALA A 458 -73.19 -2.02 -1.27
N ASP A 459 -72.91 -1.58 -0.03
CA ASP A 459 -72.35 -0.26 0.25
C ASP A 459 -70.86 -0.17 -0.13
N ALA A 460 -70.09 -1.26 0.05
CA ALA A 460 -68.66 -1.30 -0.25
C ALA A 460 -68.33 -1.43 -1.75
N GLY A 461 -69.29 -1.87 -2.58
CA GLY A 461 -69.06 -2.00 -4.02
C GLY A 461 -70.35 -1.80 -4.81
N LYS A 462 -70.26 -1.02 -5.90
CA LYS A 462 -71.27 -0.94 -6.97
C LYS A 462 -71.40 -2.27 -7.75
N LEU A 463 -71.48 -3.40 -7.05
CA LEU A 463 -71.72 -4.72 -7.60
C LEU A 463 -73.22 -4.89 -7.79
N SER A 464 -73.63 -5.37 -8.95
CA SER A 464 -75.03 -5.73 -9.17
C SER A 464 -75.41 -6.92 -8.29
N ASP A 465 -76.68 -7.02 -7.88
CA ASP A 465 -77.19 -8.15 -7.06
C ASP A 465 -76.83 -9.52 -7.65
N SER A 466 -76.70 -9.59 -8.99
CA SER A 466 -76.31 -10.81 -9.71
C SER A 466 -74.85 -11.22 -9.48
N GLU A 467 -73.93 -10.25 -9.38
CA GLU A 467 -72.51 -10.49 -9.11
C GLU A 467 -72.29 -10.87 -7.65
N LEU A 468 -73.06 -10.23 -6.74
CA LEU A 468 -73.07 -10.53 -5.31
C LEU A 468 -73.54 -11.97 -5.04
N GLN A 469 -74.64 -12.42 -5.66
CA GLN A 469 -75.10 -13.80 -5.50
C GLN A 469 -74.11 -14.84 -6.05
N ALA A 470 -73.46 -14.56 -7.18
CA ALA A 470 -72.47 -15.47 -7.77
C ALA A 470 -71.19 -15.59 -6.91
N LEU A 471 -70.77 -14.49 -6.27
CA LEU A 471 -69.61 -14.48 -5.38
C LEU A 471 -69.92 -15.22 -4.07
N VAL A 472 -71.08 -14.94 -3.46
CA VAL A 472 -71.51 -15.58 -2.22
C VAL A 472 -71.68 -17.09 -2.42
N THR A 473 -72.30 -17.56 -3.49
CA THR A 473 -72.45 -19.01 -3.73
C THR A 473 -71.12 -19.73 -3.98
N LYS A 474 -70.19 -19.14 -4.74
CA LYS A 474 -68.86 -19.75 -4.97
C LYS A 474 -67.98 -19.73 -3.73
N GLN A 475 -67.94 -18.62 -3.00
CA GLN A 475 -67.04 -18.43 -1.86
C GLN A 475 -67.55 -19.21 -0.64
N LEU A 476 -68.87 -19.22 -0.38
CA LEU A 476 -69.46 -19.88 0.79
C LEU A 476 -69.37 -21.40 0.69
N ILE A 477 -69.61 -21.98 -0.50
CA ILE A 477 -69.49 -23.45 -0.70
C ILE A 477 -68.02 -23.89 -0.56
N ALA A 478 -67.06 -23.12 -1.10
CA ALA A 478 -65.64 -23.45 -0.99
C ALA A 478 -65.09 -23.27 0.44
N SER A 479 -65.47 -22.20 1.14
CA SER A 479 -65.01 -21.92 2.50
C SER A 479 -65.65 -22.83 3.55
N VAL A 480 -66.93 -23.18 3.42
CA VAL A 480 -67.60 -24.17 4.29
C VAL A 480 -67.02 -25.57 4.08
N ALA A 481 -66.73 -25.97 2.83
CA ALA A 481 -66.08 -27.25 2.56
C ALA A 481 -64.66 -27.33 3.14
N VAL A 482 -63.86 -26.27 2.99
CA VAL A 482 -62.49 -26.22 3.54
C VAL A 482 -62.49 -26.13 5.08
N ALA A 483 -63.43 -25.38 5.67
CA ALA A 483 -63.59 -25.31 7.12
C ALA A 483 -64.04 -26.66 7.70
N ALA A 484 -64.98 -27.36 7.06
CA ALA A 484 -65.42 -28.70 7.46
C ALA A 484 -64.28 -29.73 7.40
N ILE A 485 -63.44 -29.67 6.35
CA ILE A 485 -62.26 -30.53 6.21
C ILE A 485 -61.21 -30.20 7.29
N LYS A 486 -60.92 -28.91 7.53
CA LYS A 486 -59.96 -28.48 8.56
C LYS A 486 -60.41 -28.85 9.97
N ILE A 487 -61.70 -28.67 10.30
CA ILE A 487 -62.26 -29.06 11.60
C ILE A 487 -62.17 -30.58 11.78
N SER A 488 -62.45 -31.38 10.74
CA SER A 488 -62.29 -32.84 10.75
C SER A 488 -60.84 -33.27 10.98
N THR A 489 -59.87 -32.64 10.31
CA THR A 489 -58.44 -32.96 10.51
C THR A 489 -57.90 -32.48 11.85
N SER A 490 -58.34 -31.33 12.34
CA SER A 490 -57.93 -30.80 13.65
C SER A 490 -58.48 -31.63 14.80
N LEU A 491 -59.72 -32.13 14.70
CA LEU A 491 -60.29 -33.07 15.66
C LEU A 491 -59.48 -34.37 15.71
N ASN A 492 -59.12 -34.94 14.55
CA ASN A 492 -58.32 -36.17 14.48
C ASN A 492 -56.86 -36.00 14.97
N THR A 493 -56.30 -34.78 14.88
CA THR A 493 -54.95 -34.47 15.35
C THR A 493 -54.94 -34.16 16.86
N ALA A 494 -55.97 -33.48 17.36
CA ALA A 494 -56.16 -33.20 18.78
C ALA A 494 -56.37 -34.49 19.61
N THR A 495 -57.01 -35.52 19.05
CA THR A 495 -57.14 -36.83 19.73
C THR A 495 -55.79 -37.56 19.87
N LYS A 496 -54.80 -37.28 19.00
CA LYS A 496 -53.46 -37.88 19.08
C LYS A 496 -52.50 -37.14 20.02
N LEU A 497 -52.69 -35.83 20.21
CA LEU A 497 -51.82 -35.00 21.05
C LEU A 497 -52.18 -35.00 22.54
N PHE A 498 -53.40 -35.40 22.90
CA PHE A 498 -53.86 -35.44 24.31
C PHE A 498 -53.19 -36.53 25.18
N ASN A 499 -52.32 -37.38 24.63
CA ASN A 499 -51.67 -38.49 25.32
C ASN A 499 -50.15 -38.35 25.51
N ALA A 500 -49.55 -37.18 25.22
CA ALA A 500 -48.11 -36.95 25.41
C ALA A 500 -47.83 -36.03 26.61
N PRO A 501 -46.92 -36.38 27.55
CA PRO A 501 -46.57 -35.53 28.68
C PRO A 501 -45.65 -34.37 28.25
N ILE A 502 -45.97 -33.17 28.73
CA ILE A 502 -45.30 -31.90 28.42
C ILE A 502 -44.17 -31.65 29.44
N PRO A 503 -42.95 -31.23 29.01
CA PRO A 503 -41.91 -30.74 29.91
C PRO A 503 -42.06 -29.22 30.20
N PRO A 504 -41.57 -28.72 31.35
CA PRO A 504 -41.68 -27.31 31.69
C PRO A 504 -40.56 -26.50 31.02
N PHE A 505 -40.89 -25.30 30.53
CA PHE A 505 -39.91 -24.28 30.18
C PHE A 505 -40.24 -22.98 30.92
N ASP A 506 -39.25 -22.54 31.69
CA ASP A 506 -39.15 -21.25 32.34
C ASP A 506 -38.58 -20.18 31.38
N ASN A 507 -39.06 -18.95 31.59
CA ASN A 507 -38.37 -17.67 31.39
C ASN A 507 -38.02 -17.19 29.96
N VAL A 508 -38.89 -16.33 29.41
CA VAL A 508 -38.43 -15.11 28.72
C VAL A 508 -39.26 -13.92 29.23
N HIS A 509 -38.57 -12.98 29.86
CA HIS A 509 -39.09 -11.71 30.36
C HIS A 509 -39.10 -10.70 29.20
N VAL A 510 -40.29 -10.23 28.79
CA VAL A 510 -40.44 -9.09 27.88
C VAL A 510 -41.25 -8.01 28.61
N PRO A 511 -40.77 -6.75 28.70
CA PRO A 511 -41.54 -5.68 29.32
C PRO A 511 -42.67 -5.20 28.39
N PRO A 512 -43.79 -4.70 28.93
CA PRO A 512 -44.95 -4.31 28.13
C PRO A 512 -44.71 -3.02 27.33
N PRO A 513 -45.42 -2.85 26.19
CA PRO A 513 -45.36 -1.62 25.41
C PRO A 513 -46.04 -0.47 26.14
N VAL A 514 -45.37 0.69 26.14
CA VAL A 514 -45.91 1.95 26.64
C VAL A 514 -46.97 2.45 25.64
N LEU A 515 -48.23 2.27 26.02
CA LEU A 515 -49.37 3.00 25.45
C LEU A 515 -49.36 4.43 25.99
N LEU A 516 -49.29 5.43 25.11
CA LEU A 516 -49.82 6.77 25.40
C LEU A 516 -50.46 7.38 24.16
N ALA A 517 -51.78 7.19 24.04
CA ALA A 517 -52.64 8.23 23.48
C ALA A 517 -52.82 9.33 24.53
N ASN A 518 -52.54 10.59 24.20
CA ASN A 518 -53.32 11.74 24.67
C ASN A 518 -52.90 13.07 24.03
N LYS A 519 -53.87 13.73 23.38
CA LYS A 519 -54.37 15.10 23.57
C LYS A 519 -53.45 16.26 24.03
N ALA A 520 -52.13 16.15 23.89
CA ALA A 520 -51.14 17.17 24.30
C ALA A 520 -50.26 17.69 23.15
N ASN A 521 -50.48 17.30 21.89
CA ASN A 521 -49.70 17.82 20.75
C ASN A 521 -50.30 19.06 20.05
N THR A 522 -51.43 19.58 20.53
CA THR A 522 -51.94 20.90 20.11
C THR A 522 -51.09 22.07 20.64
N ALA A 523 -50.14 21.82 21.55
CA ALA A 523 -49.21 22.83 22.07
C ALA A 523 -47.84 22.85 21.36
N ALA A 524 -47.45 21.79 20.65
CA ALA A 524 -46.16 21.74 19.94
C ALA A 524 -46.19 22.42 18.56
N ILE A 525 -47.39 22.71 18.02
CA ILE A 525 -47.55 23.47 16.77
C ILE A 525 -47.20 24.96 16.95
N ASN A 526 -47.26 25.50 18.17
CA ASN A 526 -46.98 26.92 18.42
C ASN A 526 -45.50 27.28 18.66
N ASN A 527 -44.57 26.31 18.66
CA ASN A 527 -43.13 26.59 18.77
C ASN A 527 -42.30 26.20 17.53
N SER A 528 -42.90 25.60 16.50
CA SER A 528 -42.19 25.23 15.26
C SER A 528 -41.92 26.41 14.31
N GLY A 529 -42.64 27.52 14.47
CA GLY A 529 -42.42 28.73 13.66
C GLY A 529 -41.03 29.34 13.86
N ASN A 530 -40.49 29.24 15.08
CA ASN A 530 -39.19 29.84 15.41
C ASN A 530 -38.02 29.02 14.86
N ASP A 531 -38.16 27.70 14.75
CA ASP A 531 -37.10 26.83 14.22
C ASP A 531 -37.10 26.74 12.69
N ILE A 532 -38.27 26.87 12.05
CA ILE A 532 -38.36 27.08 10.59
C ILE A 532 -37.78 28.45 10.21
N LEU A 533 -38.06 29.52 10.99
CA LEU A 533 -37.46 30.84 10.79
C LEU A 533 -35.94 30.81 10.99
N LYS A 534 -35.42 30.09 11.99
CA LYS A 534 -33.97 29.91 12.18
C LYS A 534 -33.32 29.12 11.05
N LEU A 535 -34.00 28.09 10.51
CA LEU A 535 -33.48 27.32 9.37
C LEU A 535 -33.45 28.19 8.09
N SER A 536 -34.50 28.99 7.87
CA SER A 536 -34.58 29.98 6.80
C SER A 536 -33.48 31.05 6.94
N LEU A 537 -33.25 31.58 8.15
CA LEU A 537 -32.17 32.52 8.43
C LEU A 537 -30.79 31.93 8.16
N ARG A 538 -30.53 30.68 8.58
CA ARG A 538 -29.26 29.98 8.30
C ARG A 538 -29.05 29.75 6.81
N ASN A 539 -30.12 29.45 6.07
CA ASN A 539 -30.05 29.26 4.62
C ASN A 539 -29.83 30.60 3.90
N ALA A 540 -30.46 31.68 4.35
CA ALA A 540 -30.22 33.05 3.87
C ALA A 540 -28.77 33.50 4.14
N GLU A 541 -28.24 33.26 5.35
CA GLU A 541 -26.83 33.55 5.68
C GLU A 541 -25.84 32.75 4.83
N LYS A 542 -26.15 31.47 4.54
CA LYS A 542 -25.34 30.65 3.63
C LYS A 542 -25.39 31.20 2.20
N ALA A 543 -26.56 31.59 1.70
CA ALA A 543 -26.71 32.21 0.39
C ALA A 543 -25.95 33.54 0.30
N GLU A 544 -26.02 34.38 1.33
CA GLU A 544 -25.28 35.65 1.40
C GLU A 544 -23.76 35.41 1.43
N LYS A 545 -23.28 34.39 2.16
CA LYS A 545 -21.85 33.99 2.14
C LYS A 545 -21.41 33.52 0.74
N VAL A 546 -22.27 32.81 0.01
CA VAL A 546 -21.98 32.38 -1.37
C VAL A 546 -21.95 33.58 -2.31
N LEU A 547 -22.88 34.52 -2.19
CA LEU A 547 -22.89 35.79 -2.93
C LEU A 547 -21.62 36.61 -2.67
N LYS A 548 -21.25 36.83 -1.41
CA LYS A 548 -20.00 37.52 -1.03
C LYS A 548 -18.75 36.83 -1.61
N ARG A 549 -18.73 35.49 -1.67
CA ARG A 549 -17.63 34.74 -2.31
C ARG A 549 -17.61 34.94 -3.83
N ARG A 550 -18.78 34.97 -4.49
CA ARG A 550 -18.89 35.25 -5.93
C ARG A 550 -18.48 36.68 -6.26
N GLU A 551 -18.92 37.67 -5.50
CA GLU A 551 -18.51 39.07 -5.62
C GLU A 551 -17.00 39.25 -5.38
N ALA A 552 -16.45 38.58 -4.36
CA ALA A 552 -15.01 38.60 -4.11
C ALA A 552 -14.21 37.93 -5.25
N ALA A 553 -14.73 36.85 -5.84
CA ALA A 553 -14.11 36.20 -7.00
C ALA A 553 -14.20 37.09 -8.26
N ALA A 554 -15.33 37.73 -8.51
CA ALA A 554 -15.54 38.67 -9.60
C ALA A 554 -14.64 39.91 -9.45
N SER A 555 -14.55 40.48 -8.25
CA SER A 555 -13.63 41.59 -7.93
C SER A 555 -12.16 41.19 -8.12
N LYS A 556 -11.77 39.96 -7.74
CA LYS A 556 -10.43 39.40 -8.04
C LYS A 556 -10.20 39.22 -9.54
N LYS A 557 -11.20 38.81 -10.33
CA LYS A 557 -11.09 38.69 -11.80
C LYS A 557 -10.93 40.08 -12.42
N LYS A 558 -11.71 41.07 -11.99
CA LYS A 558 -11.66 42.47 -12.46
C LYS A 558 -10.32 43.13 -12.14
N THR A 559 -9.80 42.95 -10.92
CA THR A 559 -8.47 43.47 -10.53
C THR A 559 -7.34 42.79 -11.31
N LYS A 560 -7.41 41.47 -11.55
CA LYS A 560 -6.43 40.76 -12.41
C LYS A 560 -6.47 41.23 -13.87
N ALA A 561 -7.67 41.44 -14.43
CA ALA A 561 -7.84 41.96 -15.78
C ALA A 561 -7.31 43.40 -15.89
N ALA A 562 -7.59 44.27 -14.91
CA ALA A 562 -7.05 45.62 -14.85
C ALA A 562 -5.51 45.63 -14.68
N GLN A 563 -4.95 44.72 -13.88
CA GLN A 563 -3.50 44.54 -13.77
C GLN A 563 -2.88 44.06 -15.08
N LEU A 564 -3.52 43.12 -15.79
CA LEU A 564 -3.06 42.67 -17.10
C LEU A 564 -3.09 43.83 -18.13
N ALA A 565 -4.14 44.64 -18.13
CA ALA A 565 -4.27 45.79 -19.02
C ALA A 565 -3.26 46.90 -18.71
N ALA A 566 -2.99 47.16 -17.42
CA ALA A 566 -2.03 48.18 -16.98
C ALA A 566 -0.56 47.75 -17.18
N THR A 567 -0.28 46.45 -17.08
CA THR A 567 1.08 45.93 -17.21
C THR A 567 1.29 45.49 -18.66
N GLN A 568 1.77 46.40 -19.52
CA GLN A 568 2.17 46.02 -20.87
C GLN A 568 3.20 44.88 -20.78
N LEU A 569 2.85 43.71 -21.32
CA LEU A 569 3.73 42.56 -21.37
C LEU A 569 4.83 42.88 -22.39
N GLU A 570 6.05 43.16 -21.93
CA GLU A 570 7.15 43.51 -22.81
C GLU A 570 7.64 42.24 -23.51
N LEU A 571 7.58 42.24 -24.84
CA LEU A 571 7.97 41.10 -25.67
C LEU A 571 9.32 41.34 -26.38
N ASP A 572 9.87 42.55 -26.28
CA ASP A 572 11.18 42.88 -26.85
C ASP A 572 12.32 42.36 -25.97
N THR A 573 13.11 41.44 -26.53
CA THR A 573 14.29 40.83 -25.90
C THR A 573 15.29 41.87 -25.42
N ASN A 574 15.51 42.96 -26.19
CA ASN A 574 16.49 43.98 -25.84
C ASN A 574 16.05 44.76 -24.60
N LYS A 575 14.76 45.10 -24.53
CA LYS A 575 14.20 45.76 -23.34
C LYS A 575 14.20 44.85 -22.12
N ILE A 576 13.86 43.56 -22.26
CA ILE A 576 13.94 42.58 -21.16
C ILE A 576 15.38 42.46 -20.63
N ASN A 577 16.37 42.49 -21.52
CA ASN A 577 17.78 42.46 -21.15
C ASN A 577 18.22 43.72 -20.38
N LEU A 578 17.59 44.86 -20.61
CA LEU A 578 17.84 46.11 -19.91
C LEU A 578 16.97 46.30 -18.66
N MET A 579 16.01 45.42 -18.39
CA MET A 579 15.14 45.54 -17.21
C MET A 579 15.92 45.41 -15.90
N ILE A 580 15.67 46.36 -15.00
CA ILE A 580 16.08 46.31 -13.60
C ILE A 580 15.25 45.27 -12.83
N LEU A 581 15.75 44.88 -11.64
CA LEU A 581 15.15 43.81 -10.84
C LEU A 581 13.67 44.02 -10.51
N ALA A 582 13.24 45.27 -10.29
CA ALA A 582 11.84 45.60 -10.01
C ALA A 582 10.92 45.28 -11.20
N LEU A 583 11.35 45.63 -12.42
CA LEU A 583 10.60 45.36 -13.65
C LEU A 583 10.54 43.86 -13.96
N LEU A 584 11.66 43.13 -13.76
CA LEU A 584 11.69 41.67 -13.91
C LEU A 584 10.76 40.96 -12.91
N LYS A 585 10.68 41.44 -11.66
CA LYS A 585 9.73 40.91 -10.66
C LYS A 585 8.28 41.09 -11.12
N ASN A 586 7.95 42.27 -11.65
CA ASN A 586 6.60 42.56 -12.14
C ASN A 586 6.24 41.68 -13.33
N GLN A 587 7.12 41.54 -14.33
CA GLN A 587 6.93 40.63 -15.46
C GLN A 587 6.72 39.18 -15.01
N LEU A 588 7.57 38.65 -14.12
CA LEU A 588 7.43 37.29 -13.58
C LEU A 588 6.12 37.10 -12.80
N ALA A 589 5.68 38.11 -12.05
CA ALA A 589 4.41 38.05 -11.33
C ALA A 589 3.23 37.93 -12.30
N VAL A 590 3.26 38.64 -13.44
CA VAL A 590 2.24 38.53 -14.49
C VAL A 590 2.26 37.13 -15.12
N TYR A 591 3.43 36.62 -15.56
CA TYR A 591 3.54 35.29 -16.14
C TYR A 591 3.11 34.16 -15.19
N ARG A 592 3.40 34.29 -13.89
CA ARG A 592 3.07 33.27 -12.87
C ARG A 592 1.62 33.34 -12.40
N ASN A 593 1.13 34.53 -12.04
CA ASN A 593 -0.15 34.69 -11.35
C ASN A 593 -1.33 34.89 -12.31
N VAL A 594 -1.05 35.43 -13.51
CA VAL A 594 -2.08 35.74 -14.51
C VAL A 594 -2.07 34.69 -15.61
N LEU A 595 -0.92 34.43 -16.23
CA LEU A 595 -0.80 33.45 -17.32
C LEU A 595 -0.61 31.99 -16.85
N LYS A 596 -0.41 31.77 -15.53
CA LYS A 596 -0.20 30.44 -14.92
C LYS A 596 0.85 29.58 -15.65
N ASN A 597 1.96 30.18 -16.09
CA ASN A 597 2.98 29.47 -16.86
C ASN A 597 3.53 28.26 -16.07
N PRO A 598 3.48 27.02 -16.62
CA PRO A 598 3.77 25.78 -15.90
C PRO A 598 5.23 25.65 -15.44
N ILE A 599 6.17 26.38 -16.04
CA ILE A 599 7.57 26.43 -15.58
C ILE A 599 7.67 27.23 -14.28
N LEU A 600 6.99 28.39 -14.26
CA LEU A 600 7.06 29.33 -13.14
C LEU A 600 6.21 28.88 -11.94
N THR A 601 5.14 28.12 -12.16
CA THR A 601 4.31 27.58 -11.08
C THR A 601 5.02 26.49 -10.28
N LYS A 602 5.89 25.68 -10.92
CA LYS A 602 6.64 24.59 -10.28
C LYS A 602 7.88 25.03 -9.49
N LYS A 603 8.42 26.23 -9.74
CA LYS A 603 9.64 26.73 -9.07
C LYS A 603 9.32 27.67 -7.90
N PRO A 604 9.93 27.49 -6.71
CA PRO A 604 9.75 28.41 -5.60
C PRO A 604 10.45 29.75 -5.88
N TRP A 605 9.88 30.87 -5.41
CA TRP A 605 10.45 32.21 -5.62
C TRP A 605 11.88 32.37 -5.07
N LYS A 606 12.25 31.57 -4.07
CA LYS A 606 13.58 31.57 -3.45
C LYS A 606 14.69 31.17 -4.44
N ASP A 607 14.38 30.32 -5.41
CA ASP A 607 15.33 29.84 -6.41
C ASP A 607 15.58 30.86 -7.53
N MET A 608 14.76 31.93 -7.59
CA MET A 608 14.89 33.04 -8.52
C MET A 608 15.54 34.23 -7.82
N SER A 609 16.66 34.03 -7.12
CA SER A 609 17.26 35.06 -6.27
C SER A 609 18.03 36.13 -7.05
N THR A 610 18.67 35.77 -8.16
CA THR A 610 19.53 36.68 -8.93
C THR A 610 18.80 37.32 -10.12
N VAL A 611 19.28 38.50 -10.54
CA VAL A 611 18.77 39.22 -11.73
C VAL A 611 18.90 38.35 -12.98
N ALA A 612 20.04 37.66 -13.12
CA ALA A 612 20.32 36.79 -14.27
C ALA A 612 19.29 35.66 -14.39
N ILE A 613 19.06 34.90 -13.31
CA ILE A 613 18.10 33.79 -13.30
C ILE A 613 16.68 34.27 -13.63
N ARG A 614 16.26 35.41 -13.06
CA ARG A 614 14.95 35.99 -13.35
C ARG A 614 14.79 36.37 -14.81
N ARG A 615 15.83 36.96 -15.40
CA ARG A 615 15.85 37.34 -16.81
C ARG A 615 15.70 36.11 -17.72
N THR A 616 16.41 35.02 -17.42
CA THR A 616 16.28 33.76 -18.18
C THR A 616 14.84 33.24 -18.16
N PHE A 617 14.19 33.26 -16.99
CA PHE A 617 12.80 32.82 -16.87
C PHE A 617 11.80 33.72 -17.57
N VAL A 618 12.02 35.04 -17.57
CA VAL A 618 11.16 35.97 -18.34
C VAL A 618 11.30 35.71 -19.84
N LEU A 619 12.52 35.49 -20.34
CA LEU A 619 12.77 35.18 -21.75
C LEU A 619 12.11 33.84 -22.16
N GLU A 620 12.27 32.79 -21.35
CA GLU A 620 11.67 31.48 -21.63
C GLU A 620 10.13 31.53 -21.59
N ALA A 621 9.55 32.30 -20.65
CA ALA A 621 8.10 32.50 -20.59
C ALA A 621 7.58 33.30 -21.78
N ARG A 622 8.33 34.30 -22.24
CA ARG A 622 8.06 35.12 -23.43
C ARG A 622 8.09 34.30 -24.71
N ASP A 623 9.09 33.44 -24.90
CA ASP A 623 9.20 32.61 -26.11
C ASP A 623 8.03 31.63 -26.26
N ARG A 624 7.52 31.10 -25.13
CA ARG A 624 6.30 30.28 -25.15
C ARG A 624 5.04 31.08 -25.47
N GLU A 625 4.93 32.30 -24.96
CA GLU A 625 3.77 33.15 -25.27
C GLU A 625 3.78 33.57 -26.75
N LEU A 626 4.96 33.82 -27.32
CA LEU A 626 5.11 34.02 -28.76
C LEU A 626 4.77 32.75 -29.54
N ALA A 627 5.21 31.57 -29.09
CA ALA A 627 4.83 30.31 -29.72
C ALA A 627 3.30 30.08 -29.66
N ARG A 628 2.64 30.42 -28.55
CA ARG A 628 1.18 30.35 -28.38
C ARG A 628 0.45 31.28 -29.34
N LYS A 629 0.92 32.53 -29.46
CA LYS A 629 0.37 33.52 -30.41
C LYS A 629 0.57 33.10 -31.87
N ASN A 630 1.75 32.56 -32.20
CA ASN A 630 2.09 32.11 -33.55
C ASN A 630 1.34 30.83 -33.94
N ALA A 631 0.98 29.98 -32.99
CA ALA A 631 0.18 28.77 -33.22
C ALA A 631 -1.31 29.07 -33.52
N GLY A 632 -1.70 30.35 -33.71
CA GLY A 632 -3.06 30.74 -34.06
C GLY A 632 -4.10 30.51 -32.96
N GLY A 633 -3.66 30.21 -31.73
CA GLY A 633 -4.54 29.95 -30.60
C GLY A 633 -5.12 31.24 -30.01
N SER A 634 -6.07 31.87 -30.69
CA SER A 634 -7.05 32.74 -30.03
C SER A 634 -8.06 31.87 -29.27
N GLU A 635 -7.58 31.10 -28.29
CA GLU A 635 -8.43 30.73 -27.16
C GLU A 635 -8.54 31.98 -26.29
N GLU A 636 -9.40 32.91 -26.71
CA GLU A 636 -10.14 33.67 -25.70
C GLU A 636 -10.77 32.63 -24.77
N PRO A 637 -10.67 32.78 -23.44
CA PRO A 637 -11.38 31.91 -22.53
C PRO A 637 -12.87 32.16 -22.77
N SER A 638 -13.48 31.38 -23.65
CA SER A 638 -14.91 31.40 -23.92
C SER A 638 -15.62 31.37 -22.58
N GLU A 639 -16.57 32.28 -22.38
CA GLU A 639 -17.41 32.34 -21.18
C GLU A 639 -18.19 31.02 -20.90
N ALA A 640 -18.12 30.04 -21.80
CA ALA A 640 -18.62 28.67 -21.64
C ALA A 640 -18.03 27.88 -20.45
N GLY A 641 -16.94 28.35 -19.81
CA GLY A 641 -16.34 27.68 -18.66
C GLY A 641 -17.06 27.83 -17.30
N VAL A 642 -18.18 28.56 -17.24
CA VAL A 642 -18.96 28.77 -15.99
C VAL A 642 -20.36 28.14 -16.04
N GLU A 643 -20.86 27.76 -17.23
CA GLU A 643 -22.14 27.01 -17.36
C GLU A 643 -21.96 25.48 -17.44
N PHE A 644 -20.74 24.99 -17.62
CA PHE A 644 -20.44 23.56 -17.77
C PHE A 644 -20.56 22.71 -16.49
N ALA A 645 -21.06 23.28 -15.39
CA ALA A 645 -21.37 22.55 -14.15
C ALA A 645 -22.89 22.33 -13.95
N SER A 646 -23.74 22.67 -14.92
CA SER A 646 -25.20 22.52 -14.74
C SER A 646 -25.99 21.98 -15.93
N THR A 647 -25.38 21.77 -17.10
CA THR A 647 -26.13 21.19 -18.24
C THR A 647 -25.22 20.30 -19.09
N VAL A 648 -25.29 18.98 -18.86
CA VAL A 648 -24.87 17.96 -19.83
C VAL A 648 -26.15 17.27 -20.29
N ILE A 649 -26.72 17.79 -21.38
CA ILE A 649 -27.62 17.05 -22.27
C ILE A 649 -26.80 16.75 -23.53
N ILE A 650 -26.93 15.51 -23.97
CA ILE A 650 -26.21 14.85 -25.05
C ILE A 650 -26.70 15.38 -26.39
N GLU A 651 -25.83 16.02 -27.17
CA GLU A 651 -25.91 16.04 -28.63
C GLU A 651 -24.49 15.84 -29.17
N PHE A 652 -24.23 14.67 -29.75
CA PHE A 652 -23.10 14.45 -30.65
C PHE A 652 -23.69 14.11 -32.02
N GLY A 653 -23.53 15.06 -32.95
CA GLY A 653 -23.75 14.84 -34.37
C GLY A 653 -22.73 13.84 -34.91
N PHE A 654 -23.25 12.84 -35.61
CA PHE A 654 -22.47 11.98 -36.49
C PHE A 654 -22.15 12.75 -37.77
N SER A 655 -20.87 12.89 -38.07
CA SER A 655 -20.40 13.29 -39.40
C SER A 655 -20.52 12.08 -40.34
N GLU A 656 -21.26 12.27 -41.43
CA GLU A 656 -21.34 11.37 -42.58
C GLU A 656 -19.95 10.96 -43.07
N ALA A 657 -19.75 9.65 -43.22
CA ALA A 657 -18.64 9.07 -43.94
C ALA A 657 -19.22 8.16 -45.02
N ASP A 658 -19.06 8.62 -46.25
CA ASP A 658 -19.13 7.93 -47.54
C ASP A 658 -19.52 6.45 -47.53
N ASP A 659 -20.70 6.17 -48.06
CA ASP A 659 -21.15 4.85 -48.46
C ASP A 659 -20.40 4.41 -49.73
N GLY A 660 -19.34 3.65 -49.51
CA GLY A 660 -18.67 2.86 -50.54
C GLY A 660 -19.57 1.72 -51.02
N GLU A 661 -20.05 1.88 -52.25
CA GLU A 661 -20.66 0.92 -53.16
C GLU A 661 -19.97 -0.47 -53.08
N TRP A 662 -20.67 -1.49 -52.58
CA TRP A 662 -20.26 -2.90 -52.74
C TRP A 662 -21.21 -3.58 -53.71
N VAL A 663 -20.64 -3.92 -54.86
CA VAL A 663 -21.20 -4.74 -55.93
C VAL A 663 -21.46 -6.15 -55.39
N GLU A 664 -22.67 -6.65 -55.60
CA GLU A 664 -23.02 -8.08 -55.50
C GLU A 664 -22.30 -8.83 -56.62
N GLU A 665 -21.44 -9.78 -56.28
CA GLU A 665 -21.00 -10.85 -57.18
C GLU A 665 -21.58 -12.18 -56.68
N GLU A 666 -22.30 -12.84 -57.58
CA GLU A 666 -22.88 -14.17 -57.45
C GLU A 666 -21.85 -15.24 -57.04
N ILE A 667 -22.23 -16.12 -56.11
CA ILE A 667 -22.26 -17.60 -56.18
C ILE A 667 -22.92 -18.16 -54.93
#